data_AF-A0A660ZGC5-F1
#
_entry.id   AF-A0A660ZGC5-F1
#
_cell.length_a   1.000
_cell.length_b   1.000
_cell.length_c   1.000
_cell.angle_alpha   90.00
_cell.angle_beta   90.00
_cell.angle_gamma   90.00
#
_symmetry.space_group_name_H-M   'P 1'
#
loop_
_entity.id
_entity.type
_entity.pdbx_description
1 polymer ?
#
loop_
_entity_poly.entity_id
_entity_poly.type
_entity_poly.pdbx_seq_one_letter_code
_entity_poly.pdbx_strand_id
1 'polypeptide(L)'
;MKEVKNVYAFSDGVWAATGGGAFSYSGNGNSFTTLNKAEGLQGIDLTTVASDESGNVWFGSANGIIDIFNPEKNSFRVILDIYNSNHINKSINDLILSGDTIIVSSDFGVSLIDADDLLFFDTFFKFGDFPTNTKVNSTIKIDLIYVCSDEGVAIQKQNAVNLSAPESWNVYREVNGLPSNKTLKAGKFLSDIIVSTDKGFAKLTDTLWVPFLPQFNGKVISDFAITADSLLILAESKIYLYTNNQLTEFYTSPNETNSLSYNSIFGITIASAKGVIHLDASLTDNLLVPNGPAANQFPSTSVGDDEIFWSASGKDGLGVGFYKFDKTSWTNYNMGNTTVLPTNDFYYTYTAPDNTAFLGTWGKGFVTIKDDIIKVFNRQNTGIQGIPANPDFIVISGFGTDSRNNKWVLNYAPSNRKSLSMITPDSTWYHFINPAEPSINLSGIYNLAIDPYDTKFYSLDFSSSKGLFYFNENKTYDDPSDDRSGFISTADGINGDISDVVVDRRGDVWIGTNSGVNVLSNTSAIPSSNDPPLRLSSIFSLREQSINAIAVDPLNQKWVGTNEGLLLVNSDGSRLLAALYASNTALLSDKIQSISIDENAGIVYVGTEEGLTSFETPFIKPQESFDELFVYPNPFIIKDNSKLLTIDGLIRDTDIKILTVTGNLITEFSSPGGRTAYWDGADDNGKLVSSGIYLIVAFDSDGNNIITGKVAVIRE
;
A
#
# COMPACT_ATOMS: atom_id res chain seq x y z
N MET A 1 -9.40 0.17 -1.23
CA MET A 1 -10.81 0.53 -0.93
C MET A 1 -11.86 -0.03 -1.90
N LYS A 2 -11.60 -1.08 -2.70
CA LYS A 2 -12.62 -1.64 -3.63
C LYS A 2 -13.49 -2.72 -3.01
N GLU A 3 -12.92 -3.56 -2.16
CA GLU A 3 -13.67 -4.57 -1.43
C GLU A 3 -14.39 -3.89 -0.27
N VAL A 4 -15.68 -3.63 -0.45
CA VAL A 4 -16.54 -2.99 0.56
C VAL A 4 -17.18 -4.08 1.40
N LYS A 5 -16.94 -4.03 2.72
CA LYS A 5 -17.47 -5.00 3.69
C LYS A 5 -18.80 -4.55 4.28
N ASN A 6 -18.96 -3.24 4.49
CA ASN A 6 -20.20 -2.68 5.03
C ASN A 6 -20.48 -1.27 4.51
N VAL A 7 -21.74 -0.85 4.53
CA VAL A 7 -22.21 0.46 4.06
C VAL A 7 -23.24 1.07 5.00
N TYR A 8 -23.20 2.39 5.14
CA TYR A 8 -24.20 3.19 5.85
C TYR A 8 -24.68 4.32 4.94
N ALA A 9 -25.94 4.25 4.48
CA ALA A 9 -26.56 5.29 3.66
C ALA A 9 -27.13 6.42 4.53
N PHE A 10 -26.79 7.66 4.19
CA PHE A 10 -27.37 8.87 4.77
C PHE A 10 -28.12 9.66 3.70
N SER A 11 -28.71 10.81 4.06
CA SER A 11 -29.63 11.55 3.18
C SER A 11 -29.03 12.00 1.84
N ASP A 12 -27.70 12.12 1.76
CA ASP A 12 -26.99 12.70 0.63
C ASP A 12 -25.80 11.84 0.18
N GLY A 13 -25.76 10.57 0.58
CA GLY A 13 -24.60 9.75 0.29
C GLY A 13 -24.51 8.43 1.05
N VAL A 14 -23.31 7.88 1.04
CA VAL A 14 -23.00 6.60 1.69
C VAL A 14 -21.60 6.64 2.28
N TRP A 15 -21.46 6.10 3.48
CA TRP A 15 -20.18 5.72 4.07
C TRP A 15 -19.92 4.24 3.81
N ALA A 16 -18.67 3.89 3.49
CA ALA A 16 -18.25 2.55 3.15
C ALA A 16 -17.04 2.14 3.98
N ALA A 17 -17.16 1.02 4.70
CA ALA A 17 -16.05 0.31 5.34
C ALA A 17 -15.44 -0.67 4.35
N THR A 18 -14.11 -0.64 4.17
CA THR A 18 -13.41 -1.43 3.17
C THR A 18 -12.18 -2.13 3.74
N GLY A 19 -11.65 -3.11 3.01
CA GLY A 19 -10.38 -3.78 3.36
C GLY A 19 -9.10 -2.92 3.25
N GLY A 20 -9.23 -1.59 3.11
CA GLY A 20 -8.07 -0.68 3.00
C GLY A 20 -8.43 0.75 3.37
N GLY A 21 -9.18 0.92 4.45
CA GLY A 21 -9.68 2.19 4.97
C GLY A 21 -11.18 2.41 4.69
N ALA A 22 -11.63 3.64 4.83
CA ALA A 22 -13.02 4.03 4.57
C ALA A 22 -13.12 5.04 3.43
N PHE A 23 -14.31 5.14 2.83
CA PHE A 23 -14.64 6.30 2.00
C PHE A 23 -16.09 6.72 2.19
N SER A 24 -16.38 7.98 1.88
CA SER A 24 -17.74 8.44 1.59
C SER A 24 -17.88 8.85 0.14
N TYR A 25 -19.12 8.73 -0.33
CA TYR A 25 -19.59 9.36 -1.55
C TYR A 25 -20.72 10.32 -1.21
N SER A 26 -20.62 11.57 -1.70
CA SER A 26 -21.71 12.55 -1.62
C SER A 26 -22.35 12.72 -3.00
N GLY A 27 -23.68 12.55 -3.05
CA GLY A 27 -24.49 12.78 -4.24
C GLY A 27 -24.46 14.24 -4.68
N ASN A 28 -24.40 15.17 -3.72
CA ASN A 28 -24.15 16.58 -3.99
C ASN A 28 -22.71 16.80 -4.48
N GLY A 29 -22.57 16.94 -5.81
CA GLY A 29 -21.29 17.21 -6.46
C GLY A 29 -20.51 15.98 -6.91
N ASN A 30 -21.07 14.76 -6.76
CA ASN A 30 -20.47 13.51 -7.23
C ASN A 30 -19.00 13.35 -6.75
N SER A 31 -18.80 13.52 -5.44
CA SER A 31 -17.46 13.62 -4.85
C SER A 31 -17.19 12.50 -3.85
N PHE A 32 -15.93 12.09 -3.77
CA PHE A 32 -15.45 11.07 -2.84
C PHE A 32 -14.57 11.70 -1.77
N THR A 33 -14.70 11.24 -0.53
CA THR A 33 -13.73 11.50 0.54
C THR A 33 -13.16 10.17 0.98
N THR A 34 -11.85 10.00 0.95
CA THR A 34 -11.16 8.79 1.43
C THR A 34 -10.55 9.04 2.79
N LEU A 35 -10.64 8.05 3.67
CA LEU A 35 -10.08 8.08 5.02
C LEU A 35 -9.13 6.88 5.16
N ASN A 36 -7.84 7.16 5.34
CA ASN A 36 -6.78 6.18 5.59
C ASN A 36 -5.86 6.67 6.73
N LYS A 37 -4.74 5.97 6.97
CA LYS A 37 -3.77 6.33 8.03
C LYS A 37 -3.24 7.76 7.91
N ALA A 38 -3.10 8.29 6.70
CA ALA A 38 -2.65 9.66 6.46
C ALA A 38 -3.66 10.70 6.94
N GLU A 39 -4.97 10.43 6.85
CA GLU A 39 -6.02 11.30 7.39
C GLU A 39 -6.30 11.06 8.89
N GLY A 40 -5.65 10.07 9.51
CA GLY A 40 -5.72 9.78 10.95
C GLY A 40 -6.47 8.52 11.34
N LEU A 41 -7.02 7.77 10.38
CA LEU A 41 -7.68 6.48 10.61
C LEU A 41 -6.67 5.42 11.08
N GLN A 42 -6.92 4.73 12.19
CA GLN A 42 -5.97 3.73 12.70
C GLN A 42 -6.24 2.31 12.14
N GLY A 43 -7.50 1.94 11.95
CA GLY A 43 -7.90 0.67 11.34
C GLY A 43 -7.70 0.67 9.82
N ILE A 44 -7.00 -0.35 9.29
CA ILE A 44 -6.84 -0.54 7.83
C ILE A 44 -7.97 -1.43 7.30
N ASP A 45 -8.11 -2.64 7.83
CA ASP A 45 -9.15 -3.57 7.41
C ASP A 45 -10.45 -3.32 8.21
N LEU A 46 -11.35 -2.50 7.64
CA LEU A 46 -12.60 -2.12 8.27
C LEU A 46 -13.73 -3.08 7.90
N THR A 47 -14.45 -3.55 8.91
CA THR A 47 -15.47 -4.60 8.81
C THR A 47 -16.90 -4.07 8.91
N THR A 48 -17.11 -2.94 9.58
CA THR A 48 -18.45 -2.37 9.80
C THR A 48 -18.40 -0.84 9.90
N VAL A 49 -19.53 -0.20 9.62
CA VAL A 49 -19.72 1.26 9.71
C VAL A 49 -21.10 1.59 10.28
N ALA A 50 -21.16 2.58 11.16
CA ALA A 50 -22.40 3.14 11.71
C ALA A 50 -22.29 4.66 11.90
N SER A 51 -23.42 5.31 12.17
CA SER A 51 -23.45 6.73 12.56
C SER A 51 -24.20 6.87 13.88
N ASP A 52 -23.73 7.76 14.75
CA ASP A 52 -24.45 8.18 15.96
C ASP A 52 -25.44 9.33 15.68
N GLU A 53 -26.22 9.72 16.70
CA GLU A 53 -27.20 10.83 16.59
C GLU A 53 -26.53 12.20 16.44
N SER A 54 -25.26 12.33 16.84
CA SER A 54 -24.45 13.54 16.69
C SER A 54 -23.81 13.67 15.31
N GLY A 55 -23.98 12.67 14.43
CA GLY A 55 -23.41 12.63 13.09
C GLY A 55 -21.94 12.21 13.04
N ASN A 56 -21.37 11.67 14.13
CA ASN A 56 -20.07 11.00 14.03
C ASN A 56 -20.24 9.63 13.40
N VAL A 57 -19.25 9.24 12.62
CA VAL A 57 -19.20 7.98 11.88
C VAL A 57 -18.24 7.04 12.60
N TRP A 58 -18.73 5.86 12.95
CA TRP A 58 -18.02 4.85 13.70
C TRP A 58 -17.61 3.73 12.75
N PHE A 59 -16.33 3.37 12.77
CA PHE A 59 -15.77 2.27 11.98
C PHE A 59 -15.18 1.23 12.91
N GLY A 60 -15.57 -0.04 12.73
CA GLY A 60 -14.95 -1.18 13.40
C GLY A 60 -13.96 -1.87 12.48
N SER A 61 -12.83 -2.34 13.02
CA SER A 61 -11.81 -3.08 12.26
C SER A 61 -11.71 -4.56 12.63
N ALA A 62 -11.09 -5.34 11.75
CA ALA A 62 -10.83 -6.77 11.96
C ALA A 62 -9.89 -7.07 13.14
N ASN A 63 -9.08 -6.08 13.58
CA ASN A 63 -8.17 -6.22 14.72
C ASN A 63 -8.71 -5.63 16.03
N GLY A 64 -9.94 -5.10 16.06
CA GLY A 64 -10.57 -4.60 17.27
C GLY A 64 -10.34 -3.11 17.57
N ILE A 65 -9.86 -2.35 16.59
CA ILE A 65 -9.81 -0.89 16.66
C ILE A 65 -11.21 -0.35 16.31
N ILE A 66 -11.63 0.70 17.03
CA ILE A 66 -12.82 1.47 16.68
C ILE A 66 -12.39 2.92 16.42
N ASP A 67 -12.55 3.37 15.18
CA ASP A 67 -12.29 4.74 14.75
C ASP A 67 -13.59 5.54 14.71
N ILE A 68 -13.58 6.75 15.25
CA ILE A 68 -14.73 7.65 15.32
C ILE A 68 -14.38 8.94 14.59
N PHE A 69 -14.97 9.12 13.42
CA PHE A 69 -14.74 10.27 12.56
C PHE A 69 -15.85 11.31 12.77
N ASN A 70 -15.47 12.55 13.04
CA ASN A 70 -16.39 13.69 13.04
C ASN A 70 -16.28 14.42 11.68
N PRO A 71 -17.29 14.33 10.78
CA PRO A 71 -17.21 14.94 9.46
C PRO A 71 -17.19 16.47 9.48
N GLU A 72 -17.82 17.11 10.48
CA GLU A 72 -17.88 18.58 10.57
C GLU A 72 -16.54 19.18 10.98
N LYS A 73 -15.81 18.50 11.87
CA LYS A 73 -14.52 18.96 12.42
C LYS A 73 -13.32 18.36 11.70
N ASN A 74 -13.55 17.40 10.80
CA ASN A 74 -12.52 16.61 10.13
C ASN A 74 -11.49 16.06 11.13
N SER A 75 -11.97 15.37 12.17
CA SER A 75 -11.13 14.90 13.29
C SER A 75 -11.50 13.49 13.71
N PHE A 76 -10.49 12.73 14.14
CA PHE A 76 -10.65 11.38 14.67
C PHE A 76 -10.57 11.31 16.19
N ARG A 77 -11.34 10.38 16.76
CA ARG A 77 -11.09 9.76 18.06
C ARG A 77 -10.98 8.26 17.86
N VAL A 78 -10.27 7.58 18.74
CA VAL A 78 -9.99 6.15 18.60
C VAL A 78 -10.17 5.46 19.94
N ILE A 79 -10.82 4.30 19.92
CA ILE A 79 -10.92 3.39 21.07
C ILE A 79 -10.04 2.17 20.78
N LEU A 80 -9.09 1.90 21.66
CA LEU A 80 -8.09 0.82 21.52
C LEU A 80 -8.26 -0.28 22.57
N ASP A 81 -9.27 -0.22 23.43
CA ASP A 81 -9.48 -1.14 24.54
C ASP A 81 -9.64 -2.59 24.06
N ILE A 82 -10.44 -2.81 23.02
CA ILE A 82 -10.63 -4.13 22.40
C ILE A 82 -9.33 -4.59 21.72
N TYR A 83 -8.69 -3.71 20.94
CA TYR A 83 -7.39 -3.98 20.31
C TYR A 83 -6.29 -4.37 21.32
N ASN A 84 -6.21 -3.69 22.48
CA ASN A 84 -5.20 -3.93 23.51
C ASN A 84 -5.55 -5.07 24.47
N SER A 85 -6.75 -5.65 24.35
CA SER A 85 -7.16 -6.78 25.19
C SER A 85 -6.28 -8.04 24.98
N ASN A 86 -6.39 -9.00 25.89
CA ASN A 86 -5.69 -10.28 25.78
C ASN A 86 -6.47 -11.35 24.98
N HIS A 87 -7.58 -10.98 24.34
CA HIS A 87 -8.34 -11.88 23.47
C HIS A 87 -7.52 -12.25 22.22
N ILE A 88 -7.70 -13.45 21.68
CA ILE A 88 -6.99 -13.88 20.46
C ILE A 88 -7.69 -13.30 19.22
N ASN A 89 -9.01 -13.49 19.15
CA ASN A 89 -9.85 -12.94 18.07
C ASN A 89 -10.53 -11.68 18.58
N LYS A 90 -10.45 -10.59 17.82
CA LYS A 90 -10.88 -9.24 18.25
C LYS A 90 -11.72 -8.51 17.20
N SER A 91 -12.06 -9.15 16.09
CA SER A 91 -12.78 -8.51 14.99
C SER A 91 -14.06 -7.87 15.51
N ILE A 92 -14.27 -6.60 15.15
CA ILE A 92 -15.55 -5.93 15.32
C ILE A 92 -16.45 -6.40 14.18
N ASN A 93 -17.56 -7.07 14.48
CA ASN A 93 -18.42 -7.67 13.46
C ASN A 93 -19.61 -6.76 13.12
N ASP A 94 -20.09 -5.98 14.09
CA ASP A 94 -21.20 -5.03 13.89
C ASP A 94 -21.19 -3.90 14.92
N LEU A 95 -21.73 -2.75 14.53
CA LEU A 95 -21.92 -1.57 15.35
C LEU A 95 -23.36 -1.09 15.22
N ILE A 96 -24.13 -1.15 16.31
CA ILE A 96 -25.54 -0.73 16.30
C ILE A 96 -25.77 0.34 17.36
N LEU A 97 -26.31 1.48 16.93
CA LEU A 97 -26.74 2.55 17.82
C LEU A 97 -28.09 2.21 18.46
N SER A 98 -28.21 2.43 19.77
CA SER A 98 -29.46 2.33 20.52
C SER A 98 -29.55 3.46 21.55
N GLY A 99 -30.16 4.58 21.15
CA GLY A 99 -30.16 5.81 21.95
C GLY A 99 -28.76 6.41 22.02
N ASP A 100 -28.25 6.61 23.23
CA ASP A 100 -26.89 7.08 23.55
C ASP A 100 -25.83 5.98 23.53
N THR A 101 -26.21 4.72 23.31
CA THR A 101 -25.30 3.57 23.42
C THR A 101 -24.95 2.99 22.05
N ILE A 102 -23.66 2.81 21.78
CA ILE A 102 -23.14 1.96 20.70
C ILE A 102 -22.98 0.53 21.22
N ILE A 103 -23.70 -0.40 20.62
CA ILE A 103 -23.58 -1.83 20.85
C ILE A 103 -22.55 -2.40 19.88
N VAL A 104 -21.45 -2.91 20.41
CA VAL A 104 -20.34 -3.49 19.66
C VAL A 104 -20.43 -5.01 19.71
N SER A 105 -20.64 -5.64 18.55
CA SER A 105 -20.55 -7.09 18.41
C SER A 105 -19.13 -7.47 17.99
N SER A 106 -18.48 -8.38 18.71
CA SER A 106 -17.11 -8.81 18.42
C SER A 106 -16.97 -10.34 18.36
N ASP A 107 -15.80 -10.81 17.94
CA ASP A 107 -15.46 -12.23 17.92
C ASP A 107 -15.45 -12.93 19.29
N PHE A 108 -15.59 -12.18 20.38
CA PHE A 108 -15.62 -12.73 21.73
C PHE A 108 -16.88 -12.36 22.52
N GLY A 109 -17.78 -11.53 22.01
CA GLY A 109 -18.94 -11.11 22.78
C GLY A 109 -19.56 -9.79 22.35
N VAL A 110 -20.21 -9.14 23.30
CA VAL A 110 -20.88 -7.85 23.11
C VAL A 110 -20.32 -6.84 24.11
N SER A 111 -19.96 -5.65 23.63
CA SER A 111 -19.59 -4.50 24.48
C SER A 111 -20.59 -3.37 24.29
N LEU A 112 -20.87 -2.64 25.36
CA LEU A 112 -21.72 -1.44 25.34
C LEU A 112 -20.86 -0.21 25.61
N ILE A 113 -20.92 0.77 24.72
CA ILE A 113 -20.11 1.99 24.79
C ILE A 113 -21.06 3.21 24.76
N ASP A 114 -20.81 4.18 25.62
CA ASP A 114 -21.47 5.49 25.56
C ASP A 114 -20.96 6.30 24.36
N ALA A 115 -21.87 6.79 23.52
CA ALA A 115 -21.50 7.49 22.30
C ALA A 115 -20.88 8.88 22.56
N ASP A 116 -21.17 9.51 23.70
CA ASP A 116 -20.73 10.87 24.04
C ASP A 116 -19.36 10.88 24.72
N ASP A 117 -19.18 10.07 25.78
CA ASP A 117 -17.95 10.03 26.58
C ASP A 117 -16.98 8.90 26.22
N LEU A 118 -17.42 7.97 25.36
CA LEU A 118 -16.65 6.83 24.84
C LEU A 118 -16.27 5.78 25.91
N LEU A 119 -16.94 5.78 27.06
CA LEU A 119 -16.70 4.81 28.14
C LEU A 119 -17.48 3.51 27.91
N PHE A 120 -16.87 2.41 28.33
CA PHE A 120 -17.52 1.11 28.36
C PHE A 120 -18.47 1.02 29.56
N PHE A 121 -19.73 0.67 29.30
CA PHE A 121 -20.70 0.35 30.33
C PHE A 121 -20.54 -1.07 30.84
N ASP A 122 -20.48 -2.03 29.90
CA ASP A 122 -20.47 -3.45 30.21
C ASP A 122 -19.93 -4.27 29.03
N THR A 123 -19.47 -5.48 29.31
CA THR A 123 -19.04 -6.44 28.31
C THR A 123 -19.48 -7.85 28.67
N PHE A 124 -20.13 -8.52 27.72
CA PHE A 124 -20.73 -9.85 27.88
C PHE A 124 -19.99 -10.87 27.01
N PHE A 125 -19.42 -11.89 27.64
CA PHE A 125 -18.61 -12.93 26.97
C PHE A 125 -19.26 -14.31 26.97
N LYS A 126 -20.44 -14.46 27.61
CA LYS A 126 -21.12 -15.74 27.76
C LYS A 126 -22.63 -15.56 27.84
N PHE A 127 -23.34 -16.35 27.04
CA PHE A 127 -24.79 -16.29 26.88
C PHE A 127 -25.41 -17.65 27.16
N GLY A 128 -26.09 -17.83 28.28
CA GLY A 128 -26.71 -19.11 28.64
C GLY A 128 -25.70 -20.25 28.68
N ASP A 129 -25.94 -21.28 27.87
CA ASP A 129 -25.06 -22.44 27.72
C ASP A 129 -24.09 -22.36 26.54
N PHE A 130 -24.03 -21.23 25.83
CA PHE A 130 -23.06 -21.03 24.77
C PHE A 130 -21.63 -21.09 25.33
N PRO A 131 -20.64 -21.49 24.51
CA PRO A 131 -19.23 -21.35 24.84
C PRO A 131 -18.88 -19.93 25.33
N THR A 132 -17.82 -19.82 26.12
CA THR A 132 -17.29 -18.50 26.48
C THR A 132 -16.51 -17.94 25.30
N ASN A 133 -16.53 -16.62 25.12
CA ASN A 133 -15.95 -15.94 23.96
C ASN A 133 -16.58 -16.39 22.63
N THR A 134 -17.90 -16.62 22.63
CA THR A 134 -18.63 -16.92 21.39
C THR A 134 -18.59 -15.73 20.45
N LYS A 135 -18.29 -15.99 19.17
CA LYS A 135 -18.35 -14.99 18.10
C LYS A 135 -19.77 -14.46 17.93
N VAL A 136 -19.92 -13.15 18.05
CA VAL A 136 -21.18 -12.45 17.85
C VAL A 136 -21.14 -11.74 16.50
N ASN A 137 -22.09 -12.06 15.64
CA ASN A 137 -22.20 -11.52 14.28
C ASN A 137 -22.93 -10.16 14.28
N SER A 138 -24.00 -10.02 15.07
CA SER A 138 -24.75 -8.76 15.21
C SER A 138 -25.56 -8.76 16.50
N THR A 139 -25.82 -7.58 17.08
CA THR A 139 -26.62 -7.44 18.31
C THR A 139 -27.54 -6.24 18.21
N ILE A 140 -28.83 -6.46 18.43
CA ILE A 140 -29.85 -5.41 18.38
C ILE A 140 -30.63 -5.33 19.69
N LYS A 141 -31.04 -4.12 20.07
CA LYS A 141 -31.91 -3.87 21.23
C LYS A 141 -33.31 -3.46 20.77
N ILE A 142 -34.28 -4.31 21.06
CA ILE A 142 -35.71 -4.14 20.75
C ILE A 142 -36.48 -4.46 22.02
N ASP A 143 -36.56 -3.50 22.96
CA ASP A 143 -36.96 -3.68 24.37
C ASP A 143 -36.01 -4.60 25.18
N LEU A 144 -35.61 -5.74 24.60
CA LEU A 144 -34.60 -6.68 25.06
C LEU A 144 -33.41 -6.71 24.10
N ILE A 145 -32.26 -7.21 24.56
CA ILE A 145 -31.08 -7.44 23.72
C ILE A 145 -31.19 -8.81 23.03
N TYR A 146 -30.98 -8.83 21.71
CA TYR A 146 -30.93 -10.01 20.86
C TYR A 146 -29.54 -10.13 20.25
N VAL A 147 -28.83 -11.21 20.58
CA VAL A 147 -27.46 -11.49 20.16
C VAL A 147 -27.50 -12.58 19.09
N CYS A 148 -27.07 -12.27 17.87
CA CYS A 148 -26.88 -13.22 16.79
C CYS A 148 -25.44 -13.70 16.79
N SER A 149 -25.23 -15.02 16.85
CA SER A 149 -23.91 -15.64 16.95
C SER A 149 -23.77 -16.87 16.04
N ASP A 150 -22.56 -17.41 15.97
CA ASP A 150 -22.30 -18.71 15.32
C ASP A 150 -22.91 -19.90 16.08
N GLU A 151 -23.40 -19.67 17.30
CA GLU A 151 -24.00 -20.69 18.18
C GLU A 151 -25.54 -20.63 18.20
N GLY A 152 -26.14 -19.57 17.68
CA GLY A 152 -27.58 -19.35 17.66
C GLY A 152 -27.95 -17.95 18.11
N VAL A 153 -29.21 -17.78 18.52
CA VAL A 153 -29.69 -16.51 19.07
C VAL A 153 -29.73 -16.58 20.59
N ALA A 154 -29.13 -15.60 21.27
CA ALA A 154 -29.36 -15.37 22.70
C ALA A 154 -30.23 -14.13 22.91
N ILE A 155 -31.25 -14.25 23.75
CA ILE A 155 -32.22 -13.20 24.06
C ILE A 155 -32.15 -12.90 25.56
N GLN A 156 -31.98 -11.63 25.89
CA GLN A 156 -32.02 -11.15 27.28
C GLN A 156 -33.35 -11.54 27.94
N LYS A 157 -33.31 -12.06 29.17
CA LYS A 157 -34.52 -12.31 29.97
C LYS A 157 -35.11 -10.99 30.47
N GLN A 158 -36.44 -10.92 30.50
CA GLN A 158 -37.16 -9.78 31.06
C GLN A 158 -36.67 -9.47 32.48
N ASN A 159 -36.36 -8.19 32.75
CA ASN A 159 -35.88 -7.69 34.04
C ASN A 159 -34.52 -8.25 34.51
N ALA A 160 -33.74 -8.89 33.63
CA ALA A 160 -32.36 -9.27 33.96
C ALA A 160 -31.50 -8.03 34.21
N VAL A 161 -30.81 -7.99 35.34
CA VAL A 161 -29.97 -6.85 35.77
C VAL A 161 -28.49 -7.09 35.48
N ASN A 162 -27.97 -8.29 35.78
CA ASN A 162 -26.57 -8.64 35.53
C ASN A 162 -26.45 -9.41 34.21
N LEU A 163 -26.18 -8.71 33.11
CA LEU A 163 -26.13 -9.31 31.79
C LEU A 163 -24.84 -10.13 31.53
N SER A 164 -23.80 -9.97 32.35
CA SER A 164 -22.61 -10.84 32.30
C SER A 164 -22.89 -12.24 32.90
N ALA A 165 -23.98 -12.40 33.65
CA ALA A 165 -24.39 -13.68 34.20
C ALA A 165 -25.04 -14.57 33.11
N PRO A 166 -24.57 -15.81 32.88
CA PRO A 166 -25.10 -16.66 31.82
C PRO A 166 -26.60 -16.92 31.93
N GLU A 167 -27.13 -17.02 33.14
CA GLU A 167 -28.56 -17.24 33.42
C GLU A 167 -29.47 -16.08 33.00
N SER A 168 -28.92 -14.91 32.66
CA SER A 168 -29.66 -13.75 32.16
C SER A 168 -30.15 -13.91 30.71
N TRP A 169 -29.80 -15.01 30.04
CA TRP A 169 -30.05 -15.22 28.62
C TRP A 169 -30.90 -16.47 28.38
N ASN A 170 -31.86 -16.37 27.46
CA ASN A 170 -32.51 -17.51 26.82
C ASN A 170 -31.80 -17.77 25.49
N VAL A 171 -31.41 -19.01 25.24
CA VAL A 171 -30.65 -19.38 24.03
C VAL A 171 -31.49 -20.26 23.12
N TYR A 172 -31.32 -20.05 21.82
CA TYR A 172 -32.10 -20.71 20.78
C TYR A 172 -31.18 -21.21 19.66
N ARG A 173 -31.42 -22.45 19.22
CA ARG A 173 -30.63 -23.19 18.22
C ARG A 173 -31.55 -23.80 17.16
N GLU A 174 -31.00 -24.58 16.23
CA GLU A 174 -31.77 -25.38 15.26
C GLU A 174 -32.85 -26.24 15.93
N VAL A 175 -32.55 -26.82 17.10
CA VAL A 175 -33.51 -27.61 17.89
C VAL A 175 -34.72 -26.79 18.38
N ASN A 176 -34.62 -25.46 18.37
CA ASN A 176 -35.71 -24.53 18.71
C ASN A 176 -36.40 -23.94 17.47
N GLY A 177 -36.08 -24.44 16.28
CA GLY A 177 -36.72 -24.06 15.01
C GLY A 177 -35.97 -23.01 14.18
N LEU A 178 -34.74 -22.65 14.57
CA LEU A 178 -33.87 -21.85 13.69
C LEU A 178 -33.47 -22.66 12.43
N PRO A 179 -33.32 -22.02 11.26
CA PRO A 179 -32.85 -22.71 10.04
C PRO A 179 -31.39 -23.17 10.14
N SER A 180 -30.58 -22.48 10.94
CA SER A 180 -29.19 -22.80 11.25
C SER A 180 -28.78 -22.15 12.57
N ASN A 181 -27.79 -22.72 13.25
CA ASN A 181 -27.18 -22.10 14.43
C ASN A 181 -26.39 -20.83 14.06
N LYS A 182 -25.85 -20.74 12.84
CA LYS A 182 -25.11 -19.55 12.42
C LYS A 182 -26.08 -18.43 12.04
N THR A 183 -26.36 -17.57 13.02
CA THR A 183 -27.28 -16.44 12.91
C THR A 183 -26.51 -15.16 12.63
N LEU A 184 -27.01 -14.33 11.71
CA LEU A 184 -26.27 -13.21 11.14
C LEU A 184 -26.80 -11.86 11.63
N LYS A 185 -28.11 -11.62 11.52
CA LYS A 185 -28.74 -10.35 11.92
C LYS A 185 -30.16 -10.57 12.41
N ALA A 186 -30.60 -9.77 13.38
CA ALA A 186 -31.98 -9.74 13.88
C ALA A 186 -32.62 -8.36 13.70
N GLY A 187 -33.95 -8.33 13.67
CA GLY A 187 -34.72 -7.10 13.52
C GLY A 187 -36.19 -7.27 13.90
N LYS A 188 -36.90 -6.15 14.05
CA LYS A 188 -38.37 -6.16 14.27
C LYS A 188 -39.07 -5.74 12.99
N PHE A 189 -39.76 -6.67 12.35
CA PHE A 189 -40.59 -6.39 11.19
C PHE A 189 -42.07 -6.47 11.58
N LEU A 190 -42.77 -5.35 11.51
CA LEU A 190 -44.12 -5.21 12.03
C LEU A 190 -44.18 -5.61 13.53
N SER A 191 -44.93 -6.67 13.86
CA SER A 191 -45.01 -7.22 15.22
C SER A 191 -43.94 -8.27 15.52
N ASP A 192 -43.31 -8.83 14.50
CA ASP A 192 -42.54 -10.06 14.62
C ASP A 192 -41.03 -9.74 14.74
N ILE A 193 -40.34 -10.48 15.61
CA ILE A 193 -38.87 -10.50 15.61
C ILE A 193 -38.43 -11.51 14.56
N ILE A 194 -37.53 -11.09 13.67
CA ILE A 194 -36.98 -11.91 12.61
C ILE A 194 -35.46 -12.04 12.75
N VAL A 195 -34.91 -13.15 12.24
CA VAL A 195 -33.48 -13.42 12.22
C VAL A 195 -33.04 -14.07 10.92
N SER A 196 -31.93 -13.58 10.34
CA SER A 196 -31.23 -14.18 9.22
C SER A 196 -30.17 -15.17 9.66
N THR A 197 -29.96 -16.19 8.84
CA THR A 197 -28.96 -17.23 9.05
C THR A 197 -28.23 -17.53 7.74
N ASP A 198 -27.19 -18.35 7.81
CA ASP A 198 -26.53 -18.90 6.63
C ASP A 198 -27.36 -19.95 5.86
N LYS A 199 -28.54 -20.35 6.36
CA LYS A 199 -29.44 -21.33 5.71
C LYS A 199 -30.91 -20.93 5.69
N GLY A 200 -31.20 -19.64 5.79
CA GLY A 200 -32.53 -19.09 5.58
C GLY A 200 -32.94 -18.08 6.65
N PHE A 201 -34.25 -17.87 6.76
CA PHE A 201 -34.86 -16.84 7.58
C PHE A 201 -35.82 -17.46 8.59
N ALA A 202 -35.91 -16.88 9.79
CA ALA A 202 -36.91 -17.26 10.76
C ALA A 202 -37.54 -16.07 11.46
N LYS A 203 -38.72 -16.30 12.02
CA LYS A 203 -39.41 -15.36 12.89
C LYS A 203 -39.77 -16.03 14.21
N LEU A 204 -39.80 -15.23 15.27
CA LEU A 204 -40.16 -15.68 16.61
C LEU A 204 -41.69 -15.64 16.78
N THR A 205 -42.29 -16.79 17.06
CA THR A 205 -43.72 -16.92 17.41
C THR A 205 -43.85 -17.44 18.84
N ASP A 206 -44.37 -16.61 19.74
CA ASP A 206 -44.45 -16.84 21.19
C ASP A 206 -43.09 -17.22 21.83
N THR A 207 -42.71 -18.50 21.75
CA THR A 207 -41.47 -19.05 22.33
C THR A 207 -40.63 -19.89 21.37
N LEU A 208 -41.08 -20.07 20.13
CA LEU A 208 -40.41 -20.91 19.13
C LEU A 208 -40.04 -20.09 17.89
N TRP A 209 -38.93 -20.45 17.27
CA TRP A 209 -38.58 -19.94 15.95
C TRP A 209 -39.27 -20.77 14.88
N VAL A 210 -39.83 -20.09 13.88
CA VAL A 210 -40.44 -20.75 12.71
C VAL A 210 -39.83 -20.18 11.44
N PRO A 211 -39.63 -21.00 10.39
CA PRO A 211 -39.16 -20.51 9.11
C PRO A 211 -40.05 -19.38 8.58
N PHE A 212 -39.42 -18.27 8.21
CA PHE A 212 -40.06 -17.12 7.58
C PHE A 212 -39.60 -17.07 6.12
N LEU A 213 -40.50 -16.80 5.19
CA LEU A 213 -40.19 -16.81 3.75
C LEU A 213 -39.44 -18.10 3.30
N PRO A 214 -40.11 -19.28 3.31
CA PRO A 214 -39.48 -20.59 3.04
C PRO A 214 -38.74 -20.70 1.70
N GLN A 215 -38.95 -19.75 0.78
CA GLN A 215 -38.19 -19.60 -0.46
C GLN A 215 -36.67 -19.44 -0.23
N PHE A 216 -36.26 -19.00 0.97
CA PHE A 216 -34.86 -18.86 1.37
C PHE A 216 -34.29 -20.08 2.12
N ASN A 217 -35.04 -21.18 2.25
CA ASN A 217 -34.53 -22.37 2.94
C ASN A 217 -33.27 -22.91 2.25
N GLY A 218 -32.19 -23.05 3.01
CA GLY A 218 -30.88 -23.49 2.51
C GLY A 218 -30.07 -22.40 1.81
N LYS A 219 -30.55 -21.15 1.81
CA LYS A 219 -29.85 -20.00 1.22
C LYS A 219 -29.29 -19.08 2.30
N VAL A 220 -28.11 -18.51 2.04
CA VAL A 220 -27.53 -17.49 2.90
C VAL A 220 -28.29 -16.17 2.73
N ILE A 221 -28.72 -15.57 3.83
CA ILE A 221 -29.26 -14.21 3.86
C ILE A 221 -28.21 -13.31 4.49
N SER A 222 -27.37 -12.69 3.65
CA SER A 222 -26.23 -11.89 4.10
C SER A 222 -26.65 -10.69 4.93
N ASP A 223 -27.72 -10.01 4.53
CA ASP A 223 -28.23 -8.84 5.23
C ASP A 223 -29.71 -8.57 4.90
N PHE A 224 -30.37 -7.75 5.71
CA PHE A 224 -31.67 -7.18 5.40
C PHE A 224 -31.83 -5.77 6.00
N ALA A 225 -32.67 -4.95 5.37
CA ALA A 225 -33.12 -3.69 5.93
C ALA A 225 -34.64 -3.67 6.02
N ILE A 226 -35.12 -3.20 7.18
CA ILE A 226 -36.55 -2.99 7.44
C ILE A 226 -36.89 -1.56 7.06
N THR A 227 -37.86 -1.40 6.18
CA THR A 227 -38.55 -0.13 5.93
C THR A 227 -39.94 -0.20 6.57
N ALA A 228 -40.69 0.91 6.58
CA ALA A 228 -41.94 1.05 7.34
C ALA A 228 -42.86 -0.20 7.32
N ASP A 229 -43.21 -0.68 6.13
CA ASP A 229 -44.08 -1.85 5.92
C ASP A 229 -43.46 -2.92 5.02
N SER A 230 -42.19 -2.74 4.65
CA SER A 230 -41.53 -3.58 3.65
C SER A 230 -40.16 -4.02 4.14
N LEU A 231 -39.68 -5.13 3.58
CA LEU A 231 -38.39 -5.72 3.94
C LEU A 231 -37.55 -5.88 2.67
N LEU A 232 -36.35 -5.32 2.69
CA LEU A 232 -35.32 -5.52 1.68
C LEU A 232 -34.39 -6.63 2.16
N ILE A 233 -34.23 -7.67 1.37
CA ILE A 233 -33.47 -8.87 1.73
C ILE A 233 -32.36 -9.07 0.72
N LEU A 234 -31.11 -9.15 1.19
CA LEU A 234 -29.95 -9.52 0.39
C LEU A 234 -29.65 -11.01 0.60
N ALA A 235 -29.81 -11.80 -0.45
CA ALA A 235 -29.51 -13.23 -0.44
C ALA A 235 -28.84 -13.63 -1.77
N GLU A 236 -27.70 -14.32 -1.70
CA GLU A 236 -26.97 -14.82 -2.89
C GLU A 236 -26.72 -13.75 -3.97
N SER A 237 -26.26 -12.55 -3.58
CA SER A 237 -26.06 -11.39 -4.47
C SER A 237 -27.34 -10.84 -5.14
N LYS A 238 -28.51 -11.17 -4.62
CA LYS A 238 -29.81 -10.70 -5.11
C LYS A 238 -30.56 -9.91 -4.05
N ILE A 239 -31.29 -8.89 -4.50
CA ILE A 239 -32.20 -8.15 -3.63
C ILE A 239 -33.64 -8.58 -3.90
N TYR A 240 -34.31 -8.92 -2.81
CA TYR A 240 -35.73 -9.20 -2.78
C TYR A 240 -36.46 -8.12 -1.98
N LEU A 241 -37.61 -7.66 -2.48
CA LEU A 241 -38.57 -6.86 -1.75
C LEU A 241 -39.68 -7.77 -1.24
N TYR A 242 -39.91 -7.76 0.06
CA TYR A 242 -41.10 -8.33 0.67
C TYR A 242 -42.03 -7.22 1.14
N THR A 243 -43.18 -7.08 0.49
CA THR A 243 -44.21 -6.09 0.81
C THR A 243 -45.59 -6.65 0.47
N ASN A 244 -46.63 -6.27 1.22
CA ASN A 244 -48.00 -6.74 0.98
C ASN A 244 -48.12 -8.27 0.85
N ASN A 245 -47.37 -9.02 1.67
CA ASN A 245 -47.26 -10.49 1.63
C ASN A 245 -46.79 -11.08 0.28
N GLN A 246 -46.14 -10.28 -0.56
CA GLN A 246 -45.53 -10.71 -1.82
C GLN A 246 -44.02 -10.55 -1.74
N LEU A 247 -43.30 -11.57 -2.19
CA LEU A 247 -41.85 -11.55 -2.33
C LEU A 247 -41.51 -11.38 -3.81
N THR A 248 -40.73 -10.36 -4.15
CA THR A 248 -40.31 -10.08 -5.54
C THR A 248 -38.80 -9.88 -5.60
N GLU A 249 -38.13 -10.66 -6.45
CA GLU A 249 -36.75 -10.37 -6.85
C GLU A 249 -36.77 -9.16 -7.79
N PHE A 250 -35.98 -8.13 -7.51
CA PHE A 250 -35.95 -6.96 -8.40
C PHE A 250 -34.53 -6.49 -8.78
N TYR A 251 -33.48 -7.06 -8.18
CA TYR A 251 -32.10 -6.81 -8.61
C TYR A 251 -31.20 -8.03 -8.39
N THR A 252 -30.29 -8.30 -9.34
CA THR A 252 -29.20 -9.28 -9.22
C THR A 252 -27.89 -8.55 -9.46
N SER A 253 -27.00 -8.57 -8.48
CA SER A 253 -25.68 -7.97 -8.61
C SER A 253 -24.78 -8.82 -9.50
N PRO A 254 -23.96 -8.21 -10.37
CA PRO A 254 -22.91 -8.91 -11.10
C PRO A 254 -21.70 -9.27 -10.21
N ASN A 255 -21.65 -8.75 -8.97
CA ASN A 255 -20.53 -8.93 -8.05
C ASN A 255 -20.99 -9.64 -6.77
N GLU A 256 -20.04 -10.20 -6.02
CA GLU A 256 -20.30 -10.67 -4.65
C GLU A 256 -20.67 -9.49 -3.74
N THR A 257 -21.66 -9.70 -2.87
CA THR A 257 -22.24 -8.67 -2.00
C THR A 257 -22.14 -9.05 -0.53
N ASN A 258 -21.89 -8.08 0.34
CA ASN A 258 -21.67 -8.30 1.77
C ASN A 258 -22.80 -7.78 2.65
N SER A 259 -23.24 -6.55 2.43
CA SER A 259 -24.25 -5.88 3.27
C SER A 259 -25.13 -4.95 2.44
N LEU A 260 -26.23 -4.49 3.02
CA LEU A 260 -27.13 -3.52 2.39
C LEU A 260 -27.53 -2.42 3.37
N SER A 261 -27.68 -1.20 2.86
CA SER A 261 -28.21 -0.07 3.62
C SER A 261 -29.26 0.67 2.80
N TYR A 262 -30.25 1.22 3.49
CA TYR A 262 -31.36 1.93 2.88
C TYR A 262 -31.55 3.30 3.53
N ASN A 263 -31.68 4.32 2.68
CA ASN A 263 -32.10 5.65 3.07
C ASN A 263 -33.29 6.09 2.20
N SER A 264 -34.25 6.80 2.77
CA SER A 264 -35.47 7.22 2.07
C SER A 264 -35.23 8.24 0.94
N ILE A 265 -34.13 8.98 1.00
CA ILE A 265 -33.75 9.98 -0.01
C ILE A 265 -32.70 9.40 -0.96
N PHE A 266 -31.62 8.83 -0.41
CA PHE A 266 -30.51 8.36 -1.21
C PHE A 266 -30.79 7.01 -1.89
N GLY A 267 -31.68 6.17 -1.35
CA GLY A 267 -32.06 4.89 -1.94
C GLY A 267 -31.32 3.69 -1.34
N ILE A 268 -31.14 2.63 -2.14
CA ILE A 268 -30.53 1.37 -1.71
C ILE A 268 -29.04 1.39 -2.06
N THR A 269 -28.21 1.03 -1.09
CA THR A 269 -26.76 0.87 -1.27
C THR A 269 -26.35 -0.53 -0.84
N ILE A 270 -25.41 -1.11 -1.58
CA ILE A 270 -24.97 -2.49 -1.39
C ILE A 270 -23.45 -2.49 -1.32
N ALA A 271 -22.89 -3.05 -0.26
CA ALA A 271 -21.48 -3.33 -0.18
C ALA A 271 -21.14 -4.51 -1.12
N SER A 272 -20.16 -4.33 -2.01
CA SER A 272 -19.73 -5.37 -2.94
C SER A 272 -18.21 -5.52 -3.03
N ALA A 273 -17.76 -6.62 -3.62
CA ALA A 273 -16.34 -6.90 -3.86
C ALA A 273 -15.65 -5.90 -4.83
N LYS A 274 -16.41 -5.00 -5.48
CA LYS A 274 -15.89 -4.03 -6.48
C LYS A 274 -16.22 -2.57 -6.18
N GLY A 275 -16.90 -2.28 -5.07
CA GLY A 275 -17.31 -0.93 -4.68
C GLY A 275 -18.67 -0.94 -4.00
N VAL A 276 -19.28 0.24 -3.85
CA VAL A 276 -20.69 0.36 -3.43
C VAL A 276 -21.57 0.35 -4.67
N ILE A 277 -22.54 -0.55 -4.72
CA ILE A 277 -23.60 -0.49 -5.74
C ILE A 277 -24.71 0.38 -5.20
N HIS A 278 -25.02 1.47 -5.89
CA HIS A 278 -26.13 2.36 -5.60
C HIS A 278 -27.25 2.12 -6.60
N LEU A 279 -28.44 1.78 -6.09
CA LEU A 279 -29.65 1.67 -6.91
C LEU A 279 -30.46 2.95 -6.74
N ASP A 280 -30.63 3.68 -7.84
CA ASP A 280 -31.49 4.86 -7.85
C ASP A 280 -32.98 4.49 -7.83
N ALA A 281 -33.86 5.50 -7.82
CA ALA A 281 -35.30 5.29 -7.80
C ALA A 281 -35.85 4.55 -9.04
N SER A 282 -35.08 4.52 -10.14
CA SER A 282 -35.40 3.76 -11.36
C SER A 282 -34.82 2.35 -11.37
N LEU A 283 -34.12 1.96 -10.30
CA LEU A 283 -33.39 0.70 -10.16
C LEU A 283 -32.22 0.54 -11.13
N THR A 284 -31.68 1.64 -11.64
CA THR A 284 -30.44 1.63 -12.40
C THR A 284 -29.28 1.55 -11.43
N ASP A 285 -28.34 0.63 -11.66
CA ASP A 285 -27.18 0.46 -10.81
C ASP A 285 -26.02 1.37 -11.21
N ASN A 286 -25.46 2.05 -10.21
CA ASN A 286 -24.26 2.86 -10.34
C ASN A 286 -23.20 2.32 -9.39
N LEU A 287 -22.04 1.96 -9.92
CA LEU A 287 -20.90 1.52 -9.11
C LEU A 287 -20.13 2.74 -8.61
N LEU A 288 -20.18 2.95 -7.30
CA LEU A 288 -19.46 4.01 -6.60
C LEU A 288 -18.15 3.45 -6.04
N VAL A 289 -17.03 3.95 -6.55
CA VAL A 289 -15.69 3.55 -6.11
C VAL A 289 -14.73 4.73 -6.27
N PRO A 290 -13.93 5.08 -5.25
CA PRO A 290 -12.94 6.14 -5.39
C PRO A 290 -11.85 5.74 -6.39
N ASN A 291 -11.22 6.74 -7.02
CA ASN A 291 -10.07 6.50 -7.89
C ASN A 291 -8.88 5.97 -7.06
N GLY A 292 -8.26 4.90 -7.53
CA GLY A 292 -7.22 4.19 -6.79
C GLY A 292 -6.67 2.99 -7.57
N PRO A 293 -5.64 2.33 -7.03
CA PRO A 293 -5.06 1.11 -7.61
C PRO A 293 -6.11 -0.01 -7.66
N ALA A 294 -5.90 -1.00 -8.55
CA ALA A 294 -6.85 -2.10 -8.70
C ALA A 294 -6.82 -3.09 -7.54
N ALA A 295 -5.67 -3.22 -6.87
CA ALA A 295 -5.47 -4.03 -5.67
C ALA A 295 -4.35 -3.41 -4.80
N ASN A 296 -4.25 -3.84 -3.55
CA ASN A 296 -3.18 -3.44 -2.62
C ASN A 296 -1.90 -4.24 -2.86
N GLN A 297 -1.42 -4.32 -4.10
CA GLN A 297 -0.27 -5.14 -4.49
C GLN A 297 0.79 -4.30 -5.17
N PHE A 298 1.97 -4.14 -4.54
CA PHE A 298 3.06 -3.31 -5.06
C PHE A 298 4.41 -4.05 -5.01
N PRO A 299 4.53 -5.22 -5.67
CA PRO A 299 5.74 -6.05 -5.58
C PRO A 299 6.96 -5.44 -6.30
N SER A 300 6.74 -4.51 -7.23
CA SER A 300 7.79 -3.78 -7.92
C SER A 300 7.25 -2.45 -8.40
N THR A 301 7.98 -1.38 -8.14
CA THR A 301 7.60 0.00 -8.42
C THR A 301 8.75 0.77 -9.05
N SER A 302 8.43 1.76 -9.89
CA SER A 302 9.42 2.66 -10.49
C SER A 302 8.81 4.03 -10.77
N VAL A 303 9.66 5.07 -10.80
CA VAL A 303 9.26 6.45 -11.10
C VAL A 303 10.22 7.01 -12.15
N GLY A 304 9.69 7.73 -13.14
CA GLY A 304 10.48 8.42 -14.16
C GLY A 304 10.87 9.84 -13.76
N ASP A 305 11.71 10.49 -14.58
CA ASP A 305 12.00 11.91 -14.44
C ASP A 305 10.76 12.79 -14.73
N ASP A 306 9.72 12.22 -15.36
CA ASP A 306 8.40 12.83 -15.54
C ASP A 306 7.49 12.75 -14.30
N GLU A 307 8.00 12.24 -13.18
CA GLU A 307 7.27 12.08 -11.91
C GLU A 307 6.06 11.12 -12.02
N ILE A 308 6.01 10.29 -13.08
CA ILE A 308 4.98 9.26 -13.22
C ILE A 308 5.42 8.00 -12.49
N PHE A 309 4.58 7.58 -11.54
CA PHE A 309 4.76 6.34 -10.79
C PHE A 309 4.13 5.17 -11.53
N TRP A 310 4.87 4.07 -11.63
CA TRP A 310 4.43 2.80 -12.20
C TRP A 310 4.57 1.67 -11.18
N SER A 311 3.61 0.76 -11.17
CA SER A 311 3.67 -0.45 -10.33
C SER A 311 3.15 -1.68 -11.06
N ALA A 312 3.85 -2.78 -10.87
CA ALA A 312 3.36 -4.13 -11.14
C ALA A 312 2.32 -4.53 -10.08
N SER A 313 1.62 -5.66 -10.28
CA SER A 313 0.65 -6.17 -9.31
C SER A 313 0.91 -7.60 -8.83
N GLY A 314 1.60 -8.44 -9.60
CA GLY A 314 1.88 -9.79 -9.16
C GLY A 314 2.16 -10.79 -10.26
N LYS A 315 2.28 -12.05 -9.84
CA LYS A 315 2.63 -13.20 -10.69
C LYS A 315 1.87 -14.44 -10.24
N ASP A 316 2.11 -15.56 -10.93
CA ASP A 316 1.56 -16.88 -10.60
C ASP A 316 0.02 -16.92 -10.58
N GLY A 317 -0.62 -16.16 -11.48
CA GLY A 317 -2.08 -16.07 -11.59
C GLY A 317 -2.75 -15.14 -10.56
N LEU A 318 -1.98 -14.50 -9.68
CA LEU A 318 -2.46 -13.56 -8.68
C LEU A 318 -2.37 -12.09 -9.13
N GLY A 319 -1.76 -11.82 -10.29
CA GLY A 319 -1.65 -10.47 -10.83
C GLY A 319 -2.98 -9.93 -11.35
N VAL A 320 -3.22 -8.65 -11.13
CA VAL A 320 -4.41 -7.89 -11.60
C VAL A 320 -4.07 -6.85 -12.65
N GLY A 321 -2.89 -6.94 -13.28
CA GLY A 321 -2.37 -6.01 -14.27
C GLY A 321 -1.24 -5.13 -13.76
N PHE A 322 -1.25 -3.85 -14.09
CA PHE A 322 -0.30 -2.84 -13.58
C PHE A 322 -0.97 -1.48 -13.43
N TYR A 323 -0.32 -0.57 -12.71
CA TYR A 323 -0.85 0.73 -12.31
C TYR A 323 0.05 1.86 -12.78
N LYS A 324 -0.55 2.99 -13.13
CA LYS A 324 0.08 4.29 -13.38
C LYS A 324 -0.52 5.31 -12.43
N PHE A 325 0.30 6.14 -11.80
CA PHE A 325 -0.15 7.27 -11.01
C PHE A 325 0.55 8.54 -11.49
N ASP A 326 -0.24 9.54 -11.91
CA ASP A 326 0.25 10.80 -12.49
C ASP A 326 0.30 11.95 -11.47
N LYS A 327 0.36 11.60 -10.17
CA LYS A 327 0.21 12.48 -8.99
C LYS A 327 -1.21 12.92 -8.67
N THR A 328 -2.15 12.79 -9.61
CA THR A 328 -3.55 13.18 -9.41
C THR A 328 -4.49 12.00 -9.44
N SER A 329 -4.22 11.04 -10.33
CA SER A 329 -5.13 9.94 -10.62
C SER A 329 -4.39 8.65 -10.93
N TRP A 330 -5.01 7.55 -10.51
CA TRP A 330 -4.63 6.20 -10.82
C TRP A 330 -5.28 5.75 -12.13
N THR A 331 -4.45 5.24 -13.05
CA THR A 331 -4.89 4.48 -14.22
C THR A 331 -4.51 3.02 -14.04
N ASN A 332 -5.49 2.12 -14.19
CA ASN A 332 -5.30 0.68 -14.02
C ASN A 332 -5.35 0.00 -15.38
N TYR A 333 -4.36 -0.83 -15.71
CA TYR A 333 -4.28 -1.55 -16.98
C TYR A 333 -4.35 -3.06 -16.73
N ASN A 334 -5.29 -3.75 -17.39
CA ASN A 334 -5.45 -5.20 -17.34
C ASN A 334 -6.03 -5.72 -18.67
N MET A 335 -6.08 -7.03 -18.87
CA MET A 335 -6.61 -7.62 -20.12
C MET A 335 -8.07 -7.27 -20.41
N GLY A 336 -8.86 -6.93 -19.38
CA GLY A 336 -10.26 -6.57 -19.53
C GLY A 336 -10.48 -5.16 -20.10
N ASN A 337 -9.58 -4.21 -19.81
CA ASN A 337 -9.67 -2.84 -20.29
C ASN A 337 -8.61 -2.46 -21.33
N THR A 338 -7.57 -3.28 -21.49
CA THR A 338 -6.42 -3.05 -22.37
C THR A 338 -6.14 -4.33 -23.17
N THR A 339 -6.84 -4.49 -24.28
CA THR A 339 -6.90 -5.76 -25.05
C THR A 339 -5.56 -6.20 -25.68
N VAL A 340 -4.59 -5.29 -25.80
CA VAL A 340 -3.25 -5.62 -26.31
C VAL A 340 -2.39 -6.36 -25.28
N LEU A 341 -2.75 -6.34 -24.00
CA LEU A 341 -1.94 -6.97 -22.95
C LEU A 341 -1.99 -8.50 -23.04
N PRO A 342 -0.84 -9.19 -22.87
CA PRO A 342 -0.78 -10.63 -23.03
C PRO A 342 -1.16 -11.43 -21.77
N THR A 343 -1.22 -10.78 -20.59
CA THR A 343 -1.54 -11.37 -19.28
C THR A 343 -1.87 -10.26 -18.28
N ASN A 344 -2.37 -10.61 -17.09
CA ASN A 344 -2.44 -9.72 -15.92
C ASN A 344 -1.24 -9.89 -14.96
N ASP A 345 -0.43 -10.93 -15.14
CA ASP A 345 0.72 -11.25 -14.28
C ASP A 345 1.95 -10.38 -14.62
N PHE A 346 1.87 -9.09 -14.33
CA PHE A 346 3.00 -8.16 -14.35
C PHE A 346 3.62 -8.07 -12.96
N TYR A 347 4.92 -8.32 -12.86
CA TYR A 347 5.59 -8.48 -11.55
C TYR A 347 6.86 -7.64 -11.38
N TYR A 348 7.40 -7.08 -12.47
CA TYR A 348 8.62 -6.27 -12.43
C TYR A 348 8.43 -4.98 -13.24
N THR A 349 8.95 -3.86 -12.73
CA THR A 349 8.85 -2.55 -13.38
C THR A 349 10.20 -1.84 -13.41
N TYR A 350 10.41 -1.04 -14.43
CA TYR A 350 11.56 -0.16 -14.57
C TYR A 350 11.18 1.03 -15.45
N THR A 351 11.55 2.25 -15.03
CA THR A 351 11.40 3.43 -15.88
C THR A 351 12.77 3.84 -16.39
N ALA A 352 12.92 3.88 -17.70
CA ALA A 352 14.18 4.25 -18.32
C ALA A 352 14.39 5.79 -18.30
N PRO A 353 15.64 6.29 -18.46
CA PRO A 353 15.92 7.74 -18.43
C PRO A 353 15.15 8.57 -19.47
N ASP A 354 14.67 7.95 -20.55
CA ASP A 354 13.83 8.59 -21.57
C ASP A 354 12.32 8.49 -21.27
N ASN A 355 11.96 8.23 -20.00
CA ASN A 355 10.63 8.03 -19.45
C ASN A 355 9.81 6.90 -20.08
N THR A 356 10.48 5.97 -20.77
CA THR A 356 9.82 4.74 -21.24
C THR A 356 9.67 3.79 -20.06
N ALA A 357 8.43 3.42 -19.73
CA ALA A 357 8.16 2.40 -18.71
C ALA A 357 8.27 0.99 -19.30
N PHE A 358 8.98 0.09 -18.61
CA PHE A 358 9.16 -1.32 -18.93
C PHE A 358 8.47 -2.17 -17.87
N LEU A 359 7.58 -3.06 -18.30
CA LEU A 359 6.76 -3.88 -17.41
C LEU A 359 6.97 -5.36 -17.78
N GLY A 360 7.67 -6.10 -16.92
CA GLY A 360 7.98 -7.51 -17.06
C GLY A 360 6.83 -8.39 -16.63
N THR A 361 6.54 -9.44 -17.41
CA THR A 361 5.48 -10.41 -17.11
C THR A 361 6.03 -11.75 -16.64
N TRP A 362 5.21 -12.47 -15.88
CA TRP A 362 5.47 -13.86 -15.54
C TRP A 362 4.98 -14.79 -16.66
N GLY A 363 5.80 -14.96 -17.69
CA GLY A 363 5.64 -16.03 -18.70
C GLY A 363 5.14 -15.58 -20.07
N LYS A 364 5.00 -14.27 -20.33
CA LYS A 364 4.56 -13.73 -21.63
C LYS A 364 5.49 -12.67 -22.22
N GLY A 365 6.71 -12.52 -21.70
CA GLY A 365 7.65 -11.49 -22.11
C GLY A 365 7.45 -10.20 -21.32
N PHE A 366 7.38 -9.05 -22.01
CA PHE A 366 7.22 -7.76 -21.36
C PHE A 366 6.48 -6.77 -22.27
N VAL A 367 6.09 -5.63 -21.70
CA VAL A 367 5.56 -4.50 -22.47
C VAL A 367 6.36 -3.23 -22.19
N THR A 368 6.38 -2.32 -23.15
CA THR A 368 6.87 -0.95 -22.94
C THR A 368 5.75 0.04 -23.14
N ILE A 369 5.80 1.15 -22.42
CA ILE A 369 4.84 2.24 -22.51
C ILE A 369 5.60 3.55 -22.68
N LYS A 370 5.26 4.29 -23.74
CA LYS A 370 5.77 5.63 -24.01
C LYS A 370 4.67 6.43 -24.68
N ASP A 371 4.37 7.62 -24.17
CA ASP A 371 3.28 8.49 -24.69
C ASP A 371 1.93 7.73 -24.78
N ASP A 372 1.63 6.92 -23.75
CA ASP A 372 0.48 6.02 -23.66
C ASP A 372 0.38 4.93 -24.76
N ILE A 373 1.42 4.77 -25.59
CA ILE A 373 1.53 3.71 -26.58
C ILE A 373 2.15 2.46 -25.94
N ILE A 374 1.37 1.38 -25.89
CA ILE A 374 1.82 0.08 -25.37
C ILE A 374 2.36 -0.78 -26.50
N LYS A 375 3.60 -1.27 -26.35
CA LYS A 375 4.23 -2.26 -27.25
C LYS A 375 4.50 -3.54 -26.51
N VAL A 376 4.16 -4.68 -27.12
CA VAL A 376 4.36 -6.02 -26.53
C VAL A 376 5.59 -6.68 -27.13
N PHE A 377 6.43 -7.24 -26.27
CA PHE A 377 7.66 -7.94 -26.62
C PHE A 377 7.60 -9.39 -26.16
N ASN A 378 7.77 -10.29 -27.11
CA ASN A 378 7.66 -11.73 -26.93
C ASN A 378 8.68 -12.46 -27.81
N ARG A 379 8.60 -13.79 -27.86
CA ARG A 379 9.54 -14.60 -28.64
C ARG A 379 9.60 -14.20 -30.11
N GLN A 380 8.44 -13.89 -30.71
CA GLN A 380 8.29 -13.66 -32.13
C GLN A 380 9.00 -12.40 -32.62
N ASN A 381 9.10 -11.35 -31.78
CA ASN A 381 9.69 -10.07 -32.17
C ASN A 381 11.01 -9.73 -31.45
N THR A 382 11.44 -10.54 -30.47
CA THR A 382 12.71 -10.34 -29.76
C THR A 382 13.73 -11.44 -30.00
N GLY A 383 13.31 -12.68 -30.32
CA GLY A 383 14.22 -13.83 -30.33
C GLY A 383 14.58 -14.38 -28.94
N ILE A 384 14.11 -13.74 -27.85
CA ILE A 384 14.26 -14.22 -26.47
C ILE A 384 13.53 -15.57 -26.31
N GLN A 385 14.15 -16.51 -25.61
CA GLN A 385 13.55 -17.82 -25.32
C GLN A 385 13.26 -17.96 -23.83
N GLY A 386 12.10 -18.53 -23.52
CA GLY A 386 11.65 -18.81 -22.15
C GLY A 386 12.36 -20.02 -21.54
N ILE A 387 11.67 -20.68 -20.62
CA ILE A 387 12.24 -21.80 -19.85
C ILE A 387 12.43 -23.07 -20.69
N PRO A 388 13.36 -23.98 -20.34
CA PRO A 388 13.58 -25.24 -21.06
C PRO A 388 12.31 -26.10 -21.26
N ALA A 389 11.41 -26.12 -20.27
CA ALA A 389 10.16 -26.87 -20.34
C ALA A 389 9.13 -26.26 -21.29
N ASN A 390 9.20 -24.94 -21.52
CA ASN A 390 8.32 -24.20 -22.41
C ASN A 390 9.02 -22.92 -22.92
N PRO A 391 9.63 -22.95 -24.12
CA PRO A 391 10.36 -21.81 -24.67
C PRO A 391 9.51 -20.57 -24.95
N ASP A 392 8.17 -20.65 -24.89
CA ASP A 392 7.27 -19.49 -25.00
C ASP A 392 6.90 -18.90 -23.63
N PHE A 393 7.25 -19.57 -22.53
CA PHE A 393 7.09 -19.05 -21.17
C PHE A 393 8.28 -18.15 -20.82
N ILE A 394 8.21 -16.90 -21.30
CA ILE A 394 9.28 -15.90 -21.12
C ILE A 394 9.00 -15.07 -19.87
N VAL A 395 9.92 -15.14 -18.91
CA VAL A 395 9.85 -14.38 -17.67
C VAL A 395 10.99 -13.37 -17.66
N ILE A 396 10.64 -12.09 -17.66
CA ILE A 396 11.61 -10.99 -17.64
C ILE A 396 11.74 -10.48 -16.22
N SER A 397 12.95 -10.56 -15.66
CA SER A 397 13.23 -10.36 -14.22
C SER A 397 14.12 -9.17 -13.91
N GLY A 398 14.43 -8.37 -14.92
CA GLY A 398 15.23 -7.17 -14.75
C GLY A 398 15.30 -6.37 -16.05
N PHE A 399 15.44 -5.06 -15.89
CA PHE A 399 15.73 -4.13 -16.98
C PHE A 399 16.83 -3.18 -16.54
N GLY A 400 17.53 -2.57 -17.49
CA GLY A 400 18.51 -1.55 -17.21
C GLY A 400 18.80 -0.69 -18.44
N THR A 401 19.43 0.46 -18.24
CA THR A 401 19.91 1.31 -19.33
C THR A 401 21.40 1.57 -19.12
N ASP A 402 22.20 1.38 -20.17
CA ASP A 402 23.64 1.66 -20.14
C ASP A 402 23.95 3.12 -20.56
N SER A 403 25.21 3.52 -20.46
CA SER A 403 25.67 4.88 -20.79
C SER A 403 25.44 5.29 -22.25
N ARG A 404 25.17 4.33 -23.15
CA ARG A 404 24.88 4.55 -24.58
C ARG A 404 23.38 4.54 -24.89
N ASN A 405 22.54 4.53 -23.84
CA ASN A 405 21.10 4.46 -23.93
C ASN A 405 20.56 3.16 -24.55
N ASN A 406 21.35 2.08 -24.54
CA ASN A 406 20.83 0.76 -24.86
C ASN A 406 19.98 0.25 -23.71
N LYS A 407 18.91 -0.49 -24.02
CA LYS A 407 18.03 -1.08 -23.02
C LYS A 407 18.36 -2.56 -22.87
N TRP A 408 18.72 -2.93 -21.65
CA TRP A 408 19.06 -4.30 -21.28
C TRP A 408 17.85 -4.99 -20.66
N VAL A 409 17.70 -6.27 -20.96
CA VAL A 409 16.59 -7.13 -20.55
C VAL A 409 17.18 -8.42 -19.98
N LEU A 410 16.85 -8.71 -18.72
CA LEU A 410 17.28 -9.91 -18.02
C LEU A 410 16.19 -10.98 -18.07
N ASN A 411 16.57 -12.18 -18.45
CA ASN A 411 15.69 -13.33 -18.58
C ASN A 411 15.93 -14.34 -17.45
N TYR A 412 14.85 -14.76 -16.81
CA TYR A 412 14.86 -15.53 -15.57
C TYR A 412 15.54 -16.92 -15.67
N ALA A 413 15.29 -17.65 -16.76
CA ALA A 413 15.80 -19.00 -16.95
C ALA A 413 15.78 -19.40 -18.44
N PRO A 414 16.57 -18.74 -19.31
CA PRO A 414 16.55 -18.97 -20.76
C PRO A 414 16.99 -20.39 -21.15
N SER A 415 16.20 -21.07 -22.00
CA SER A 415 16.53 -22.39 -22.54
C SER A 415 17.81 -22.43 -23.38
N ASN A 416 18.18 -21.31 -23.99
CA ASN A 416 19.39 -21.15 -24.80
C ASN A 416 20.58 -20.54 -24.02
N ARG A 417 20.45 -20.38 -22.69
CA ARG A 417 21.46 -19.79 -21.81
C ARG A 417 21.85 -18.34 -22.15
N LYS A 418 20.98 -17.61 -22.84
CA LYS A 418 21.16 -16.17 -23.11
C LYS A 418 20.36 -15.36 -22.10
N SER A 419 20.94 -15.15 -20.92
CA SER A 419 20.31 -14.45 -19.79
C SER A 419 20.14 -12.96 -20.05
N LEU A 420 21.08 -12.35 -20.75
CA LEU A 420 21.06 -10.94 -21.11
C LEU A 420 20.71 -10.74 -22.57
N SER A 421 19.76 -9.84 -22.82
CA SER A 421 19.45 -9.31 -24.14
C SER A 421 19.52 -7.80 -24.11
N MET A 422 19.89 -7.19 -25.22
CA MET A 422 20.02 -5.75 -25.37
C MET A 422 19.30 -5.31 -26.63
N ILE A 423 18.57 -4.20 -26.54
CA ILE A 423 18.03 -3.46 -27.69
C ILE A 423 18.69 -2.08 -27.76
N THR A 424 19.28 -1.78 -28.90
CA THR A 424 19.91 -0.48 -29.20
C THR A 424 18.84 0.58 -29.53
N PRO A 425 19.18 1.88 -29.49
CA PRO A 425 18.24 2.95 -29.85
C PRO A 425 17.64 2.84 -31.27
N ASP A 426 18.36 2.22 -32.21
CA ASP A 426 17.88 1.93 -33.57
C ASP A 426 17.04 0.64 -33.67
N SER A 427 16.67 0.05 -32.54
CA SER A 427 15.85 -1.16 -32.39
C SER A 427 16.50 -2.48 -32.86
N THR A 428 17.83 -2.56 -32.86
CA THR A 428 18.58 -3.79 -33.13
C THR A 428 18.75 -4.63 -31.87
N TRP A 429 18.49 -5.93 -31.96
CA TRP A 429 18.62 -6.87 -30.84
C TRP A 429 19.96 -7.60 -30.84
N TYR A 430 20.55 -7.72 -29.64
CA TYR A 430 21.71 -8.54 -29.34
C TYR A 430 21.41 -9.44 -28.13
N HIS A 431 22.00 -10.63 -28.10
CA HIS A 431 21.76 -11.60 -27.02
C HIS A 431 23.06 -12.26 -26.60
N PHE A 432 23.36 -12.18 -25.31
CA PHE A 432 24.65 -12.50 -24.74
C PHE A 432 24.59 -13.78 -23.91
N ILE A 433 25.67 -14.54 -23.92
CA ILE A 433 25.93 -15.63 -22.98
C ILE A 433 27.02 -15.10 -22.07
N ASN A 434 26.76 -15.02 -20.76
CA ASN A 434 27.83 -14.67 -19.83
C ASN A 434 28.79 -15.87 -19.71
N PRO A 435 30.10 -15.70 -20.00
CA PRO A 435 31.07 -16.80 -19.95
C PRO A 435 31.19 -17.50 -18.59
N ALA A 436 30.76 -16.89 -17.50
CA ALA A 436 30.69 -17.49 -16.17
C ALA A 436 29.49 -18.45 -15.99
N GLU A 437 28.49 -18.39 -16.86
CA GLU A 437 27.27 -19.18 -16.72
C GLU A 437 27.40 -20.68 -17.04
N PRO A 438 28.12 -21.17 -18.08
CA PRO A 438 27.97 -22.53 -18.62
C PRO A 438 28.03 -23.70 -17.63
N SER A 439 28.79 -23.58 -16.54
CA SER A 439 28.92 -24.59 -15.49
C SER A 439 27.87 -24.49 -14.37
N ILE A 440 26.97 -23.51 -14.45
CA ILE A 440 26.01 -23.17 -13.41
C ILE A 440 24.58 -23.47 -13.89
N ASN A 441 23.72 -23.95 -12.99
CA ASN A 441 22.31 -24.15 -13.27
C ASN A 441 21.57 -22.79 -13.25
N LEU A 442 21.07 -22.37 -14.41
CA LEU A 442 20.40 -21.08 -14.58
C LEU A 442 18.89 -21.23 -14.40
N SER A 443 18.45 -21.22 -13.15
CA SER A 443 17.03 -21.24 -12.79
C SER A 443 16.83 -20.32 -11.60
N GLY A 444 16.40 -19.08 -11.80
CA GLY A 444 16.32 -18.13 -10.69
C GLY A 444 17.15 -16.87 -10.88
N ILE A 445 17.20 -16.30 -12.10
CA ILE A 445 17.99 -15.09 -12.38
C ILE A 445 17.14 -13.84 -12.14
N TYR A 446 17.65 -12.87 -11.38
CA TYR A 446 16.93 -11.66 -10.96
C TYR A 446 17.83 -10.40 -10.86
N ASN A 447 17.23 -9.26 -10.56
CA ASN A 447 17.88 -8.06 -10.02
C ASN A 447 19.00 -7.49 -10.91
N LEU A 448 18.64 -7.11 -12.14
CA LEU A 448 19.59 -6.45 -13.04
C LEU A 448 19.93 -5.04 -12.52
N ALA A 449 21.21 -4.79 -12.30
CA ALA A 449 21.74 -3.46 -12.01
C ALA A 449 22.90 -3.16 -12.98
N ILE A 450 23.03 -1.90 -13.41
CA ILE A 450 24.08 -1.48 -14.34
C ILE A 450 24.87 -0.35 -13.68
N ASP A 451 26.19 -0.51 -13.60
CA ASP A 451 27.07 0.50 -13.02
C ASP A 451 27.46 1.61 -14.02
N PRO A 452 28.07 2.72 -13.56
CA PRO A 452 28.55 3.79 -14.45
C PRO A 452 29.63 3.36 -15.46
N TYR A 453 30.16 2.14 -15.36
CA TYR A 453 31.19 1.57 -16.24
C TYR A 453 30.60 0.58 -17.24
N ASP A 454 29.27 0.58 -17.40
CA ASP A 454 28.46 -0.31 -18.25
C ASP A 454 28.51 -1.79 -17.84
N THR A 455 28.95 -2.12 -16.62
CA THR A 455 28.94 -3.50 -16.12
C THR A 455 27.54 -3.88 -15.63
N LYS A 456 27.01 -4.99 -16.13
CA LYS A 456 25.74 -5.59 -15.67
C LYS A 456 26.03 -6.49 -14.49
N PHE A 457 25.31 -6.29 -13.40
CA PHE A 457 25.25 -7.18 -12.25
C PHE A 457 23.86 -7.79 -12.14
N TYR A 458 23.77 -9.08 -11.83
CA TYR A 458 22.49 -9.76 -11.65
C TYR A 458 22.64 -10.98 -10.77
N SER A 459 21.61 -11.28 -9.99
CA SER A 459 21.64 -12.37 -9.01
C SER A 459 21.17 -13.70 -9.62
N LEU A 460 21.66 -14.77 -9.03
CA LEU A 460 21.15 -16.13 -9.19
C LEU A 460 20.71 -16.63 -7.82
N ASP A 461 19.44 -17.00 -7.68
CA ASP A 461 18.89 -17.66 -6.51
C ASP A 461 18.35 -19.04 -6.89
N PHE A 462 19.25 -20.02 -6.93
CA PHE A 462 18.90 -21.42 -7.13
C PHE A 462 19.50 -22.28 -6.01
N SER A 463 18.76 -23.30 -5.56
CA SER A 463 19.12 -24.14 -4.39
C SER A 463 20.56 -24.66 -4.34
N SER A 464 21.21 -24.92 -5.50
CA SER A 464 22.59 -25.40 -5.58
C SER A 464 23.62 -24.34 -6.01
N SER A 465 23.19 -23.15 -6.39
CA SER A 465 24.04 -22.11 -6.99
C SER A 465 23.45 -20.75 -6.71
N LYS A 466 24.06 -20.03 -5.75
CA LYS A 466 23.62 -18.71 -5.32
C LYS A 466 24.77 -17.71 -5.42
N GLY A 467 24.48 -16.53 -5.92
CA GLY A 467 25.51 -15.50 -6.07
C GLY A 467 25.14 -14.40 -7.05
N LEU A 468 26.13 -13.57 -7.33
CA LEU A 468 26.05 -12.40 -8.19
C LEU A 468 26.94 -12.61 -9.41
N PHE A 469 26.35 -12.56 -10.60
CA PHE A 469 27.09 -12.44 -11.84
C PHE A 469 27.50 -10.99 -12.08
N TYR A 470 28.64 -10.80 -12.74
CA TYR A 470 28.93 -9.57 -13.46
C TYR A 470 29.27 -9.87 -14.93
N PHE A 471 28.91 -8.94 -15.82
CA PHE A 471 29.15 -9.03 -17.25
C PHE A 471 29.37 -7.64 -17.87
N ASN A 472 30.43 -7.49 -18.65
CA ASN A 472 30.73 -6.29 -19.42
C ASN A 472 31.21 -6.72 -20.81
N GLU A 473 30.48 -6.31 -21.84
CA GLU A 473 30.80 -6.58 -23.26
C GLU A 473 31.86 -5.64 -23.81
N ASN A 474 32.52 -4.85 -22.96
CA ASN A 474 33.62 -3.95 -23.32
C ASN A 474 33.31 -3.02 -24.53
N LYS A 475 32.03 -2.68 -24.68
CA LYS A 475 31.45 -1.84 -25.74
C LYS A 475 31.43 -2.45 -27.14
N THR A 476 31.69 -3.75 -27.28
CA THR A 476 31.55 -4.55 -28.51
C THR A 476 30.35 -5.48 -28.37
N TYR A 477 29.46 -5.56 -29.37
CA TYR A 477 28.22 -6.36 -29.24
C TYR A 477 28.32 -7.76 -29.83
N ASP A 478 29.33 -7.98 -30.66
CA ASP A 478 29.52 -9.17 -31.49
C ASP A 478 30.91 -9.83 -31.31
N ASP A 479 31.76 -9.26 -30.46
CA ASP A 479 33.08 -9.82 -30.12
C ASP A 479 33.07 -10.38 -28.67
N PRO A 480 32.79 -11.67 -28.46
CA PRO A 480 32.83 -12.24 -27.12
C PRO A 480 34.25 -12.42 -26.57
N SER A 481 35.30 -12.11 -27.34
CA SER A 481 36.68 -12.35 -26.93
C SER A 481 37.23 -11.29 -25.97
N ASP A 482 36.63 -10.11 -25.95
CA ASP A 482 36.98 -9.03 -25.03
C ASP A 482 35.97 -8.81 -23.89
N ASP A 483 34.91 -9.63 -23.83
CA ASP A 483 33.99 -9.69 -22.71
C ASP A 483 34.72 -9.91 -21.36
N ARG A 484 34.20 -9.29 -20.31
CA ARG A 484 34.62 -9.48 -18.92
C ARG A 484 33.46 -10.01 -18.11
N SER A 485 33.69 -11.06 -17.36
CA SER A 485 32.65 -11.68 -16.56
C SER A 485 33.19 -12.42 -15.35
N GLY A 486 32.30 -12.72 -14.42
CA GLY A 486 32.59 -13.55 -13.26
C GLY A 486 31.35 -13.81 -12.43
N PHE A 487 31.54 -14.60 -11.38
CA PHE A 487 30.49 -15.01 -10.46
C PHE A 487 31.02 -14.96 -9.04
N ILE A 488 30.35 -14.21 -8.18
CA ILE A 488 30.67 -14.03 -6.76
C ILE A 488 29.61 -14.78 -5.97
N SER A 489 30.02 -15.72 -5.13
CA SER A 489 29.14 -16.62 -4.40
C SER A 489 29.24 -16.43 -2.89
N THR A 490 28.52 -17.25 -2.14
CA THR A 490 28.67 -17.33 -0.67
C THR A 490 30.07 -17.79 -0.25
N ALA A 491 30.79 -18.55 -1.11
CA ALA A 491 32.18 -18.93 -0.86
C ALA A 491 33.14 -17.73 -0.92
N ASP A 492 32.74 -16.68 -1.65
CA ASP A 492 33.49 -15.43 -1.80
C ASP A 492 33.11 -14.38 -0.74
N GLY A 493 32.09 -14.66 0.08
CA GLY A 493 31.68 -13.83 1.22
C GLY A 493 30.30 -13.17 1.11
N ILE A 494 29.48 -13.51 0.10
CA ILE A 494 28.07 -13.10 0.08
C ILE A 494 27.35 -13.76 1.26
N ASN A 495 26.62 -12.97 2.04
CA ASN A 495 26.10 -13.37 3.36
C ASN A 495 24.71 -14.02 3.33
N GLY A 496 24.22 -14.51 2.20
CA GLY A 496 22.91 -15.16 2.14
C GLY A 496 22.32 -15.20 0.74
N ASP A 497 20.98 -15.31 0.70
CA ASP A 497 20.20 -15.32 -0.53
C ASP A 497 19.96 -13.89 -0.98
N ILE A 498 20.29 -13.57 -2.23
CA ILE A 498 20.23 -12.19 -2.75
C ILE A 498 18.78 -11.87 -3.12
N SER A 499 18.20 -10.89 -2.44
CA SER A 499 16.86 -10.39 -2.67
C SER A 499 16.84 -9.17 -3.60
N ASP A 500 17.88 -8.32 -3.55
CA ASP A 500 17.96 -7.11 -4.35
C ASP A 500 19.41 -6.72 -4.67
N VAL A 501 19.61 -5.99 -5.77
CA VAL A 501 20.91 -5.50 -6.23
C VAL A 501 20.73 -4.09 -6.80
N VAL A 502 21.43 -3.11 -6.23
CA VAL A 502 21.42 -1.73 -6.72
C VAL A 502 22.82 -1.15 -6.81
N VAL A 503 23.05 -0.24 -7.77
CA VAL A 503 24.31 0.50 -7.87
C VAL A 503 24.13 1.86 -7.23
N ASP A 504 25.05 2.23 -6.33
CA ASP A 504 25.05 3.54 -5.70
C ASP A 504 25.73 4.60 -6.58
N ARG A 505 25.64 5.86 -6.16
CA ARG A 505 26.14 6.99 -6.94
C ARG A 505 27.68 7.07 -7.03
N ARG A 506 28.41 6.21 -6.30
CA ARG A 506 29.87 6.05 -6.38
C ARG A 506 30.27 4.87 -7.29
N GLY A 507 29.30 4.13 -7.81
CA GLY A 507 29.52 2.91 -8.59
C GLY A 507 29.72 1.66 -7.73
N ASP A 508 29.51 1.74 -6.40
CA ASP A 508 29.52 0.56 -5.54
C ASP A 508 28.22 -0.23 -5.72
N VAL A 509 28.31 -1.56 -5.73
CA VAL A 509 27.14 -2.43 -5.88
C VAL A 509 26.70 -2.91 -4.50
N TRP A 510 25.47 -2.55 -4.13
CA TRP A 510 24.81 -2.93 -2.90
C TRP A 510 23.97 -4.18 -3.14
N ILE A 511 24.22 -5.21 -2.34
CA ILE A 511 23.63 -6.54 -2.46
C ILE A 511 22.81 -6.79 -1.20
N GLY A 512 21.49 -6.66 -1.33
CA GLY A 512 20.55 -6.99 -0.27
C GLY A 512 20.38 -8.51 -0.18
N THR A 513 20.44 -9.05 1.04
CA THR A 513 20.26 -10.48 1.28
C THR A 513 19.30 -10.75 2.42
N ASN A 514 18.92 -12.01 2.60
CA ASN A 514 18.16 -12.46 3.75
C ASN A 514 18.89 -12.35 5.10
N SER A 515 20.17 -11.95 5.14
CA SER A 515 20.97 -11.80 6.36
C SER A 515 21.73 -10.46 6.46
N GLY A 516 21.33 -9.49 5.65
CA GLY A 516 21.82 -8.11 5.70
C GLY A 516 22.28 -7.60 4.34
N VAL A 517 23.29 -6.73 4.32
CA VAL A 517 23.79 -6.12 3.08
C VAL A 517 25.28 -6.39 2.91
N ASN A 518 25.66 -6.82 1.70
CA ASN A 518 27.04 -6.76 1.21
C ASN A 518 27.23 -5.56 0.27
N VAL A 519 28.45 -5.02 0.23
CA VAL A 519 28.85 -3.99 -0.74
C VAL A 519 30.08 -4.47 -1.50
N LEU A 520 29.97 -4.48 -2.82
CA LEU A 520 31.04 -4.76 -3.75
C LEU A 520 31.57 -3.44 -4.32
N SER A 521 32.82 -3.14 -3.98
CA SER A 521 33.52 -1.92 -4.41
C SER A 521 34.62 -2.21 -5.43
N ASN A 522 35.14 -1.15 -6.04
CA ASN A 522 36.19 -1.19 -7.06
C ASN A 522 35.75 -1.84 -8.40
N THR A 523 34.47 -1.69 -8.73
CA THR A 523 33.84 -2.18 -9.98
C THR A 523 34.44 -1.56 -11.24
N SER A 524 34.97 -0.33 -11.15
CA SER A 524 35.71 0.36 -12.23
C SER A 524 36.88 -0.45 -12.82
N ALA A 525 37.41 -1.42 -12.07
CA ALA A 525 38.50 -2.27 -12.55
C ALA A 525 38.04 -3.36 -13.53
N ILE A 526 36.75 -3.74 -13.55
CA ILE A 526 36.20 -4.86 -14.32
C ILE A 526 36.50 -4.75 -15.82
N PRO A 527 36.25 -3.61 -16.51
CA PRO A 527 36.53 -3.52 -17.94
C PRO A 527 38.02 -3.70 -18.28
N SER A 528 38.90 -3.35 -17.33
CA SER A 528 40.34 -3.29 -17.54
C SER A 528 41.13 -4.55 -17.15
N SER A 529 40.49 -5.54 -16.50
CA SER A 529 41.17 -6.73 -15.97
C SER A 529 40.32 -7.99 -16.10
N ASN A 530 40.95 -9.12 -16.46
CA ASN A 530 40.32 -10.44 -16.41
C ASN A 530 40.15 -10.96 -14.96
N ASP A 531 40.95 -10.44 -14.03
CA ASP A 531 40.88 -10.74 -12.60
C ASP A 531 40.86 -9.41 -11.83
N PRO A 532 39.70 -8.73 -11.79
CA PRO A 532 39.59 -7.43 -11.15
C PRO A 532 39.72 -7.57 -9.62
N PRO A 533 40.53 -6.72 -8.95
CA PRO A 533 40.70 -6.76 -7.49
C PRO A 533 39.49 -6.15 -6.78
N LEU A 534 38.34 -6.82 -6.89
CA LEU A 534 37.07 -6.42 -6.27
C LEU A 534 37.15 -6.56 -4.75
N ARG A 535 36.41 -5.71 -4.04
CA ARG A 535 36.35 -5.74 -2.57
C ARG A 535 34.92 -5.96 -2.13
N LEU A 536 34.69 -7.09 -1.47
CA LEU A 536 33.41 -7.40 -0.85
C LEU A 536 33.47 -7.10 0.65
N SER A 537 32.50 -6.33 1.14
CA SER A 537 32.35 -5.98 2.55
C SER A 537 30.91 -6.18 3.01
N SER A 538 30.66 -6.14 4.32
CA SER A 538 29.30 -6.22 4.88
C SER A 538 28.97 -4.98 5.68
N ILE A 539 27.72 -4.52 5.59
CA ILE A 539 27.24 -3.37 6.34
C ILE A 539 26.80 -3.81 7.73
N PHE A 540 27.55 -3.36 8.75
CA PHE A 540 27.33 -3.79 10.13
C PHE A 540 25.96 -3.34 10.69
N SER A 541 25.49 -2.14 10.33
CA SER A 541 24.23 -1.56 10.81
C SER A 541 22.98 -2.31 10.31
N LEU A 542 23.13 -3.13 9.25
CA LEU A 542 22.06 -3.89 8.60
C LEU A 542 22.26 -5.40 8.75
N ARG A 543 23.15 -5.84 9.65
CA ARG A 543 23.38 -7.27 9.90
C ARG A 543 22.13 -7.91 10.48
N GLU A 544 21.86 -9.17 10.08
CA GLU A 544 20.71 -9.98 10.53
C GLU A 544 19.33 -9.42 10.10
N GLN A 545 19.31 -8.33 9.34
CA GLN A 545 18.09 -7.83 8.73
C GLN A 545 17.80 -8.62 7.44
N SER A 546 16.55 -9.07 7.27
CA SER A 546 16.11 -9.69 6.03
C SER A 546 15.73 -8.58 5.05
N ILE A 547 16.62 -8.30 4.10
CA ILE A 547 16.46 -7.21 3.14
C ILE A 547 15.55 -7.66 2.01
N ASN A 548 14.63 -6.81 1.58
CA ASN A 548 13.72 -7.06 0.46
C ASN A 548 13.92 -6.07 -0.70
N ALA A 549 14.27 -4.83 -0.40
CA ALA A 549 14.46 -3.77 -1.39
C ALA A 549 15.46 -2.73 -0.89
N ILE A 550 16.22 -2.13 -1.81
CA ILE A 550 17.13 -1.03 -1.54
C ILE A 550 16.87 0.07 -2.59
N ALA A 551 16.74 1.31 -2.16
CA ALA A 551 16.73 2.47 -3.05
C ALA A 551 17.79 3.49 -2.62
N VAL A 552 18.44 4.12 -3.60
CA VAL A 552 19.51 5.09 -3.39
C VAL A 552 18.95 6.49 -3.63
N ASP A 553 19.02 7.36 -2.62
CA ASP A 553 18.49 8.72 -2.74
C ASP A 553 19.52 9.70 -3.37
N PRO A 554 19.14 10.97 -3.62
CA PRO A 554 20.05 11.99 -4.16
C PRO A 554 21.32 12.25 -3.34
N LEU A 555 21.30 12.01 -2.03
CA LEU A 555 22.46 12.13 -1.13
C LEU A 555 23.28 10.85 -1.05
N ASN A 556 22.98 9.87 -1.90
CA ASN A 556 23.57 8.55 -1.89
C ASN A 556 23.31 7.77 -0.59
N GLN A 557 22.31 8.17 0.22
CA GLN A 557 21.80 7.40 1.35
C GLN A 557 20.97 6.23 0.84
N LYS A 558 20.76 5.23 1.70
CA LYS A 558 20.05 4.01 1.31
C LYS A 558 18.79 3.86 2.13
N TRP A 559 17.67 3.87 1.42
CA TRP A 559 16.39 3.40 1.92
C TRP A 559 16.36 1.89 1.76
N VAL A 560 16.18 1.17 2.86
CA VAL A 560 16.32 -0.28 2.94
C VAL A 560 15.03 -0.86 3.49
N GLY A 561 14.29 -1.55 2.64
CA GLY A 561 13.06 -2.25 3.00
C GLY A 561 13.39 -3.63 3.55
N THR A 562 12.79 -3.97 4.68
CA THR A 562 13.02 -5.25 5.37
C THR A 562 11.69 -5.97 5.65
N ASN A 563 11.75 -7.13 6.30
CA ASN A 563 10.57 -7.77 6.89
C ASN A 563 10.13 -7.12 8.22
N GLU A 564 10.94 -6.22 8.77
CA GLU A 564 10.77 -5.61 10.09
C GLU A 564 10.86 -4.07 10.01
N GLY A 565 10.35 -3.48 8.93
CA GLY A 565 10.25 -2.03 8.74
C GLY A 565 11.13 -1.47 7.63
N LEU A 566 11.10 -0.15 7.51
CA LEU A 566 11.87 0.63 6.55
C LEU A 566 13.00 1.37 7.26
N LEU A 567 14.23 1.10 6.84
CA LEU A 567 15.44 1.67 7.44
C LEU A 567 16.07 2.69 6.49
N LEU A 568 16.57 3.79 7.03
CA LEU A 568 17.37 4.75 6.28
C LEU A 568 18.79 4.75 6.84
N VAL A 569 19.79 4.47 6.01
CA VAL A 569 21.20 4.51 6.40
C VAL A 569 21.96 5.56 5.60
N ASN A 570 23.03 6.08 6.19
CA ASN A 570 23.88 7.08 5.54
C ASN A 570 24.60 6.51 4.30
N SER A 571 25.37 7.37 3.61
CA SER A 571 25.92 7.03 2.29
C SER A 571 26.82 5.78 2.26
N ASP A 572 27.61 5.51 3.29
CA ASP A 572 28.44 4.30 3.37
C ASP A 572 27.77 3.16 4.14
N GLY A 573 26.54 3.36 4.64
CA GLY A 573 25.80 2.39 5.47
C GLY A 573 26.32 2.24 6.90
N SER A 574 27.35 2.97 7.32
CA SER A 574 27.92 2.82 8.66
C SER A 574 26.98 3.26 9.78
N ARG A 575 25.98 4.10 9.49
CA ARG A 575 25.06 4.67 10.48
C ARG A 575 23.60 4.56 10.04
N LEU A 576 22.75 4.05 10.93
CA LEU A 576 21.29 4.14 10.83
C LEU A 576 20.86 5.60 11.13
N LEU A 577 20.17 6.21 10.17
CA LEU A 577 19.64 7.58 10.25
C LEU A 577 18.20 7.59 10.77
N ALA A 578 17.38 6.64 10.33
CA ALA A 578 16.00 6.50 10.78
C ALA A 578 15.53 5.03 10.68
N ALA A 579 14.55 4.68 11.51
CA ALA A 579 13.81 3.42 11.42
C ALA A 579 12.30 3.71 11.52
N LEU A 580 11.58 3.31 10.48
CA LEU A 580 10.17 3.58 10.29
C LEU A 580 9.41 2.26 10.37
N TYR A 581 8.48 2.19 11.30
CA TYR A 581 7.66 1.01 11.59
C TYR A 581 6.17 1.38 11.48
N ALA A 582 5.33 0.39 11.22
CA ALA A 582 3.87 0.54 11.22
C ALA A 582 3.31 0.99 12.58
N SER A 583 4.07 0.78 13.65
CA SER A 583 3.72 1.15 15.03
C SER A 583 4.03 2.61 15.40
N ASN A 584 4.96 3.27 14.69
CA ASN A 584 5.40 4.63 15.02
C ASN A 584 5.21 5.64 13.88
N THR A 585 4.79 5.18 12.70
CA THR A 585 4.62 6.00 11.50
C THR A 585 3.34 5.62 10.75
N ALA A 586 3.04 6.32 9.65
CA ALA A 586 1.92 6.00 8.75
C ALA A 586 2.16 4.77 7.86
N LEU A 587 3.29 4.05 8.03
CA LEU A 587 3.58 2.83 7.29
C LEU A 587 2.45 1.79 7.47
N LEU A 588 2.01 1.19 6.37
CA LEU A 588 0.89 0.25 6.38
C LEU A 588 1.28 -1.13 6.95
N SER A 589 2.51 -1.59 6.69
CA SER A 589 3.06 -2.85 7.21
C SER A 589 4.58 -2.76 7.33
N ASP A 590 5.14 -3.46 8.32
CA ASP A 590 6.60 -3.57 8.51
C ASP A 590 7.25 -4.44 7.41
N LYS A 591 6.47 -5.24 6.68
CA LYS A 591 6.98 -6.06 5.59
C LYS A 591 7.01 -5.28 4.29
N ILE A 592 8.17 -4.76 3.94
CA ILE A 592 8.41 -3.96 2.73
C ILE A 592 8.68 -4.90 1.54
N GLN A 593 8.05 -4.62 0.41
CA GLN A 593 8.20 -5.38 -0.84
C GLN A 593 8.99 -4.62 -1.90
N SER A 594 8.81 -3.30 -1.99
CA SER A 594 9.47 -2.47 -3.01
C SER A 594 9.66 -1.04 -2.53
N ILE A 595 10.65 -0.36 -3.08
CA ILE A 595 10.92 1.05 -2.84
C ILE A 595 11.26 1.72 -4.18
N SER A 596 10.67 2.88 -4.45
CA SER A 596 11.09 3.76 -5.53
C SER A 596 11.10 5.21 -5.06
N ILE A 597 11.96 6.04 -5.64
CA ILE A 597 12.13 7.42 -5.22
C ILE A 597 11.86 8.31 -6.43
N ASP A 598 10.89 9.20 -6.29
CA ASP A 598 10.77 10.38 -7.12
C ASP A 598 11.81 11.38 -6.64
N GLU A 599 12.96 11.40 -7.32
CA GLU A 599 14.06 12.28 -6.93
C GLU A 599 13.74 13.75 -7.21
N ASN A 600 12.82 14.06 -8.10
CA ASN A 600 12.48 15.45 -8.45
C ASN A 600 11.52 16.05 -7.43
N ALA A 601 10.50 15.28 -7.02
CA ALA A 601 9.53 15.71 -6.03
C ALA A 601 9.96 15.42 -4.57
N GLY A 602 10.96 14.56 -4.36
CA GLY A 602 11.36 14.12 -3.03
C GLY A 602 10.33 13.19 -2.40
N ILE A 603 9.76 12.27 -3.19
CA ILE A 603 8.76 11.33 -2.69
C ILE A 603 9.33 9.92 -2.71
N VAL A 604 9.39 9.27 -1.55
CA VAL A 604 9.76 7.86 -1.41
C VAL A 604 8.49 7.03 -1.39
N TYR A 605 8.24 6.28 -2.45
CA TYR A 605 7.15 5.33 -2.55
C TYR A 605 7.60 3.97 -2.02
N VAL A 606 6.80 3.40 -1.12
CA VAL A 606 7.11 2.18 -0.37
C VAL A 606 5.96 1.20 -0.51
N GLY A 607 6.15 0.17 -1.34
CA GLY A 607 5.21 -0.94 -1.45
C GLY A 607 5.38 -1.88 -0.27
N THR A 608 4.32 -2.08 0.50
CA THR A 608 4.26 -2.98 1.66
C THR A 608 3.31 -4.14 1.37
N GLU A 609 3.30 -5.18 2.21
CA GLU A 609 2.34 -6.29 2.11
C GLU A 609 0.87 -5.85 2.20
N GLU A 610 0.58 -4.70 2.81
CA GLU A 610 -0.77 -4.16 3.00
C GLU A 610 -1.12 -3.02 2.02
N GLY A 611 -0.21 -2.68 1.09
CA GLY A 611 -0.41 -1.62 0.10
C GLY A 611 0.73 -0.59 0.04
N LEU A 612 0.48 0.56 -0.59
CA LEU A 612 1.47 1.59 -0.84
C LEU A 612 1.45 2.68 0.24
N THR A 613 2.62 3.06 0.74
CA THR A 613 2.84 4.27 1.54
C THR A 613 3.79 5.20 0.80
N SER A 614 3.64 6.52 0.93
CA SER A 614 4.63 7.49 0.47
C SER A 614 5.13 8.36 1.62
N PHE A 615 6.41 8.74 1.56
CA PHE A 615 7.04 9.67 2.48
C PHE A 615 7.66 10.83 1.70
N GLU A 616 7.54 12.04 2.22
CA GLU A 616 8.30 13.18 1.70
C GLU A 616 9.70 13.20 2.30
N THR A 617 10.69 13.47 1.46
CA THR A 617 12.08 13.70 1.85
C THR A 617 12.54 15.05 1.34
N PRO A 618 13.29 15.82 2.15
CA PRO A 618 13.88 17.08 1.69
C PRO A 618 14.95 16.90 0.60
N PHE A 619 15.43 15.67 0.41
CA PHE A 619 16.56 15.33 -0.43
C PHE A 619 16.12 15.09 -1.87
N ILE A 620 16.04 16.16 -2.66
CA ILE A 620 15.69 16.13 -4.08
C ILE A 620 16.93 16.25 -4.98
N LYS A 621 16.81 15.75 -6.22
CA LYS A 621 17.84 15.74 -7.26
C LYS A 621 18.40 17.16 -7.46
N PRO A 622 19.70 17.37 -7.28
CA PRO A 622 20.31 18.68 -7.49
C PRO A 622 20.19 19.11 -8.96
N GLN A 623 20.21 20.44 -9.18
CA GLN A 623 20.28 20.98 -10.54
C GLN A 623 21.65 20.70 -11.17
N GLU A 624 21.71 20.64 -12.51
CA GLU A 624 22.97 20.50 -13.25
C GLU A 624 23.78 21.82 -13.26
N SER A 625 23.09 22.95 -13.16
CA SER A 625 23.66 24.29 -13.07
C SER A 625 22.82 25.18 -12.16
N PHE A 626 23.42 26.22 -11.59
CA PHE A 626 22.66 27.26 -10.89
C PHE A 626 21.83 28.07 -11.88
N ASP A 627 20.50 27.99 -11.79
CA ASP A 627 19.59 28.83 -12.58
C ASP A 627 19.01 29.98 -11.74
N GLU A 628 18.30 29.64 -10.66
CA GLU A 628 17.68 30.59 -9.74
C GLU A 628 17.67 29.99 -8.33
N LEU A 629 17.85 30.84 -7.31
CA LEU A 629 17.85 30.42 -5.90
C LEU A 629 16.58 30.93 -5.21
N PHE A 630 15.70 29.99 -4.83
CA PHE A 630 14.45 30.27 -4.14
C PHE A 630 14.65 30.17 -2.63
N VAL A 631 14.28 31.24 -1.91
CA VAL A 631 14.44 31.31 -0.45
C VAL A 631 13.09 31.48 0.19
N TYR A 632 12.65 30.51 0.99
CA TYR A 632 11.33 30.53 1.63
C TYR A 632 11.32 29.86 3.00
N PRO A 633 10.48 30.32 3.94
CA PRO A 633 9.57 31.46 3.81
C PRO A 633 10.31 32.81 3.77
N ASN A 634 9.79 33.78 3.02
CA ASN A 634 10.32 35.14 2.94
C ASN A 634 9.17 36.16 3.09
N PRO A 635 9.03 36.85 4.24
CA PRO A 635 9.98 36.91 5.34
C PRO A 635 10.04 35.62 6.18
N PHE A 636 11.23 35.31 6.69
CA PHE A 636 11.49 34.24 7.64
C PHE A 636 11.25 34.72 9.06
N ILE A 637 10.30 34.10 9.76
CA ILE A 637 9.91 34.50 11.11
C ILE A 637 10.48 33.53 12.14
N ILE A 638 11.36 34.02 13.01
CA ILE A 638 12.00 33.25 14.08
C ILE A 638 11.13 33.37 15.34
N LYS A 639 10.58 32.24 15.81
CA LYS A 639 9.79 32.08 17.06
C LYS A 639 10.20 30.79 17.77
N ASP A 640 9.77 30.57 19.01
CA ASP A 640 9.88 29.25 19.63
C ASP A 640 9.16 28.20 18.74
N ASN A 641 9.90 27.15 18.31
CA ASN A 641 9.50 26.16 17.29
C ASN A 641 9.37 26.67 15.83
N SER A 642 10.09 27.69 15.39
CA SER A 642 10.08 28.11 13.97
C SER A 642 10.55 26.99 13.02
N LYS A 643 9.84 26.85 11.89
CA LYS A 643 10.28 26.03 10.75
C LYS A 643 11.61 26.56 10.22
N LEU A 644 12.47 25.70 9.66
CA LEU A 644 13.73 26.13 9.04
C LEU A 644 13.48 26.99 7.80
N LEU A 645 14.39 27.91 7.51
CA LEU A 645 14.46 28.57 6.21
C LEU A 645 14.96 27.57 5.17
N THR A 646 14.21 27.38 4.08
CA THR A 646 14.63 26.56 2.94
C THR A 646 15.32 27.43 1.89
N ILE A 647 16.48 26.95 1.44
CA ILE A 647 17.26 27.47 0.33
C ILE A 647 17.18 26.42 -0.78
N ASP A 648 16.46 26.70 -1.86
CA ASP A 648 16.24 25.80 -3.00
C ASP A 648 16.90 26.35 -4.28
N GLY A 649 17.25 25.46 -5.20
CA GLY A 649 17.97 25.77 -6.45
C GLY A 649 19.47 25.50 -6.37
N LEU A 650 19.89 24.58 -5.49
CA LEU A 650 21.29 24.21 -5.32
C LEU A 650 21.73 23.11 -6.30
N ILE A 651 23.01 23.11 -6.62
CA ILE A 651 23.67 22.02 -7.34
C ILE A 651 24.36 21.08 -6.34
N ARG A 652 24.87 19.93 -6.82
CA ARG A 652 25.60 18.98 -5.98
C ARG A 652 26.83 19.66 -5.35
N ASP A 653 27.09 19.34 -4.08
CA ASP A 653 28.26 19.81 -3.31
C ASP A 653 28.40 21.35 -3.28
N THR A 654 27.29 22.03 -2.99
CA THR A 654 27.23 23.50 -2.87
C THR A 654 27.62 23.95 -1.46
N ASP A 655 28.53 24.91 -1.33
CA ASP A 655 28.78 25.64 -0.08
C ASP A 655 27.91 26.90 0.00
N ILE A 656 27.41 27.21 1.19
CA ILE A 656 26.45 28.29 1.44
C ILE A 656 27.00 29.22 2.51
N LYS A 657 27.01 30.52 2.21
CA LYS A 657 27.32 31.60 3.16
C LYS A 657 26.09 32.44 3.42
N ILE A 658 25.79 32.65 4.69
CA ILE A 658 24.80 33.63 5.14
C ILE A 658 25.53 34.89 5.57
N LEU A 659 25.19 36.02 4.94
CA LEU A 659 25.84 37.31 5.15
C LEU A 659 24.82 38.36 5.58
N THR A 660 25.26 39.31 6.39
CA THR A 660 24.54 40.58 6.56
C THR A 660 24.62 41.42 5.27
N VAL A 661 23.72 42.40 5.09
CA VAL A 661 23.82 43.37 3.97
C VAL A 661 25.13 44.17 3.93
N THR A 662 25.85 44.25 5.06
CA THR A 662 27.18 44.86 5.15
C THR A 662 28.32 43.91 4.79
N GLY A 663 28.03 42.64 4.49
CA GLY A 663 29.01 41.63 4.08
C GLY A 663 29.66 40.82 5.21
N ASN A 664 29.22 40.98 6.47
CA ASN A 664 29.72 40.16 7.57
C ASN A 664 29.13 38.74 7.49
N LEU A 665 29.99 37.73 7.64
CA LEU A 665 29.63 36.32 7.75
C LEU A 665 28.89 36.03 9.05
N ILE A 666 27.73 35.38 8.91
CA ILE A 666 26.92 34.88 10.02
C ILE A 666 27.19 33.40 10.25
N THR A 667 27.13 32.61 9.17
CA THR A 667 27.42 31.18 9.18
C THR A 667 27.79 30.72 7.78
N GLU A 668 28.55 29.63 7.72
CA GLU A 668 28.93 28.93 6.50
C GLU A 668 28.69 27.43 6.68
N PHE A 669 27.99 26.82 5.73
CA PHE A 669 27.70 25.38 5.74
C PHE A 669 27.52 24.85 4.33
N SER A 670 27.78 23.57 4.14
CA SER A 670 27.56 22.90 2.86
C SER A 670 26.12 22.39 2.76
N SER A 671 25.56 22.40 1.55
CA SER A 671 24.35 21.66 1.26
C SER A 671 24.60 20.18 1.56
N PRO A 672 23.57 19.43 2.00
CA PRO A 672 23.75 18.01 2.28
C PRO A 672 23.98 17.17 1.00
N GLY A 673 24.13 17.80 -0.17
CA GLY A 673 24.38 17.19 -1.49
C GLY A 673 23.18 17.25 -2.46
N GLY A 674 22.03 17.79 -2.03
CA GLY A 674 20.78 17.89 -2.80
C GLY A 674 20.47 19.31 -3.26
N ARG A 675 19.32 19.49 -3.92
CA ARG A 675 18.85 20.81 -4.41
C ARG A 675 18.50 21.81 -3.32
N THR A 676 18.30 21.35 -2.09
CA THR A 676 17.87 22.18 -0.96
C THR A 676 18.85 22.14 0.20
N ALA A 677 18.89 23.24 0.96
CA ALA A 677 19.55 23.33 2.25
C ALA A 677 18.72 24.16 3.22
N TYR A 678 19.06 24.09 4.51
CA TYR A 678 18.26 24.66 5.57
C TYR A 678 19.07 25.56 6.49
N TRP A 679 18.47 26.66 6.93
CA TRP A 679 19.04 27.54 7.94
C TRP A 679 18.03 27.82 9.06
N ASP A 680 18.46 27.71 10.30
CA ASP A 680 17.63 27.90 11.50
C ASP A 680 17.55 29.36 11.97
N GLY A 681 18.28 30.27 11.31
CA GLY A 681 18.35 31.67 11.72
C GLY A 681 19.37 31.94 12.82
N ALA A 682 20.31 31.02 13.09
CA ALA A 682 21.39 31.21 14.05
C ALA A 682 22.76 31.44 13.37
N ASP A 683 23.69 32.03 14.13
CA ASP A 683 25.11 32.03 13.80
C ASP A 683 25.81 30.72 14.23
N ASP A 684 27.10 30.57 13.92
CA ASP A 684 27.89 29.37 14.25
C ASP A 684 27.96 29.05 15.76
N ASN A 685 27.60 29.99 16.64
CA ASN A 685 27.54 29.79 18.09
C ASN A 685 26.12 29.43 18.57
N GLY A 686 25.18 29.19 17.66
CA GLY A 686 23.78 28.91 17.98
C GLY A 686 22.99 30.15 18.41
N LYS A 687 23.52 31.36 18.22
CA LYS A 687 22.81 32.60 18.59
C LYS A 687 21.93 33.07 17.44
N LEU A 688 20.63 33.15 17.71
CA LEU A 688 19.65 33.68 16.75
C LEU A 688 20.02 35.10 16.29
N VAL A 689 19.89 35.34 14.99
CA VAL A 689 20.19 36.63 14.35
C VAL A 689 19.16 37.70 14.70
N SER A 690 19.43 38.96 14.36
CA SER A 690 18.47 40.07 14.55
C SER A 690 17.54 40.23 13.35
N SER A 691 16.39 40.86 13.52
CA SER A 691 15.52 41.25 12.40
C SER A 691 16.30 42.10 11.39
N GLY A 692 16.20 41.78 10.10
CA GLY A 692 16.98 42.44 9.05
C GLY A 692 16.96 41.69 7.73
N ILE A 693 17.71 42.20 6.75
CA ILE A 693 17.92 41.51 5.47
C ILE A 693 19.25 40.75 5.53
N TYR A 694 19.22 39.50 5.07
CA TYR A 694 20.38 38.63 4.96
C TYR A 694 20.56 38.22 3.49
N LEU A 695 21.81 38.15 3.06
CA LEU A 695 22.22 37.66 1.75
C LEU A 695 22.64 36.21 1.88
N ILE A 696 22.23 35.39 0.94
CA ILE A 696 22.60 33.98 0.83
C ILE A 696 23.49 33.88 -0.40
N VAL A 697 24.68 33.34 -0.25
CA VAL A 697 25.62 33.10 -1.35
C VAL A 697 25.87 31.61 -1.41
N ALA A 698 25.45 30.99 -2.50
CA ALA A 698 25.66 29.59 -2.79
C ALA A 698 26.73 29.46 -3.89
N PHE A 699 27.71 28.60 -3.71
CA PHE A 699 28.80 28.41 -4.66
C PHE A 699 29.22 26.94 -4.72
N ASP A 700 29.71 26.48 -5.88
CA ASP A 700 30.27 25.12 -5.98
C ASP A 700 31.56 24.99 -5.17
N SER A 701 31.94 23.75 -4.84
CA SER A 701 33.16 23.44 -4.08
C SER A 701 34.46 23.98 -4.71
N ASP A 702 34.47 24.22 -6.02
CA ASP A 702 35.60 24.85 -6.74
C ASP A 702 35.53 26.40 -6.76
N GLY A 703 34.42 27.01 -6.33
CA GLY A 703 34.17 28.45 -6.32
C GLY A 703 34.01 29.09 -7.71
N ASN A 704 33.79 28.30 -8.75
CA ASN A 704 33.68 28.74 -10.14
C ASN A 704 32.27 29.22 -10.49
N ASN A 705 31.24 28.63 -9.88
CA ASN A 705 29.85 29.02 -10.09
C ASN A 705 29.27 29.57 -8.80
N ILE A 706 28.66 30.75 -8.85
CA ILE A 706 28.12 31.47 -7.68
C ILE A 706 26.72 31.98 -8.01
N ILE A 707 25.77 31.75 -7.11
CA ILE A 707 24.44 32.34 -7.14
C ILE A 707 24.12 33.00 -5.80
N THR A 708 23.26 34.02 -5.82
CA THR A 708 22.91 34.77 -4.61
C THR A 708 21.40 34.93 -4.44
N GLY A 709 20.92 34.79 -3.22
CA GLY A 709 19.56 35.06 -2.79
C GLY A 709 19.51 36.09 -1.66
N LYS A 710 18.31 36.52 -1.28
CA LYS A 710 18.10 37.40 -0.12
C LYS A 710 16.83 37.02 0.63
N VAL A 711 16.87 37.17 1.95
CA VAL A 711 15.73 36.90 2.83
C VAL A 711 15.57 38.02 3.85
N ALA A 712 14.32 38.42 4.10
CA ALA A 712 13.98 39.24 5.24
C ALA A 712 13.75 38.34 6.45
N VAL A 713 14.47 38.57 7.55
CA VAL A 713 14.30 37.86 8.81
C VAL A 713 13.57 38.77 9.80
N ILE A 714 12.55 38.23 10.47
CA ILE A 714 11.81 38.89 11.54
C ILE A 714 11.95 38.02 12.78
N ARG A 715 12.62 38.54 13.79
CA ARG A 715 12.68 37.93 15.13
C ARG A 715 11.59 38.56 15.99
N GLU A 716 10.70 37.72 16.52
CA GLU A 716 9.66 38.12 17.48
C GLU A 716 10.13 38.07 18.94
#